data_AF-A0A969SVU4-F1
#
_entry.id   AF-A0A969SVU4-F1
#
_cell.length_a   1.000
_cell.length_b   1.000
_cell.length_c   1.000
_cell.angle_alpha   90.00
_cell.angle_beta   90.00
_cell.angle_gamma   90.00
#
_symmetry.space_group_name_H-M   'P 1'
#
loop_
_entity.id
_entity.type
_entity.pdbx_description
1 polymer ?
#
loop_
_entity_poly.entity_id
_entity_poly.type
_entity_poly.pdbx_seq_one_letter_code
_entity_poly.pdbx_strand_id
1 'polypeptide(L)'
;INNTLTTEEVTAGLAKAQQLFHGLSGVIDQQLKIEGQSGKSALRSDPQVIKLYTELCAYPQVYALEDRNEKWAYLDKPIRSNLHTALDLLVQETNQHFESNALIPRPLSQFRDLFRGIDFNPSQLETAKNIKQQYERLIRSAHDIKQEVEANRHQPNLRMVATSSKGNQIEIRLNHKDTKHPQAYSLIQMQISLLKDKNHYKAFAVVPGEITVNKCGQVVPAKKQLGLLTEASVIENKDNFQILHHKHKSNWIELGKLDIDINPALNTSHEKAALKLAYEYAAKIRENIPQKERLAYSAAMWNLSTKRVKEEYDINKRAGAVFAIFGEEIKQQLHQLQFTEFTVVGTHRDASEYKRKVWKGEKVPIQIELAPSYINSSSQGRWLIADGKKLGMLSPLDAQMIVGASGKATITSKASTGVTITTPKGNSIEVNKLKSGAFADVDWSKQNYQATVTISVQPSRNPQKPDIGVAMIKDKKLGELKPESFEKLTAVLKAHNIPVQGYTVKGSITASSPSAAKVVIDASTVEYPESWNQTQQSESSEDRFLLAQQIQANRTLEVAPIIHAFLSTQDKTTVEGKLNTVSWNPQTQEITLWTNGSSNPKMRVKYSDGEYQALPIGNTVEEIEANGLSEADVQHFQQIAPSIYARITGSQSVKIDNKIENSY
;
A
#
# COMPACT_ATOMS: atom_id res chain seq x y z
N ILE A 1 16.79 39.60 11.12
CA ILE A 1 18.27 39.56 11.15
C ILE A 1 18.63 38.10 11.33
N ASN A 2 18.94 37.41 10.22
CA ASN A 2 19.42 36.04 10.24
C ASN A 2 20.90 36.08 10.59
N ASN A 3 21.24 35.95 11.87
CA ASN A 3 22.62 35.79 12.31
C ASN A 3 23.03 34.33 12.06
N THR A 4 23.33 34.01 10.80
CA THR A 4 24.09 32.80 10.47
C THR A 4 25.55 33.07 10.82
N LEU A 5 26.01 32.42 11.89
CA LEU A 5 27.41 32.41 12.31
C LEU A 5 28.27 31.91 11.15
N THR A 6 29.40 32.57 10.91
CA THR A 6 30.38 32.12 9.92
C THR A 6 31.09 30.86 10.40
N THR A 7 31.63 30.07 9.47
CA THR A 7 32.37 28.84 9.78
C THR A 7 33.54 29.11 10.73
N GLU A 8 34.23 30.24 10.57
CA GLU A 8 35.33 30.66 11.44
C GLU A 8 34.86 30.97 12.87
N GLU A 9 33.71 31.63 13.02
CA GLU A 9 33.11 31.89 14.33
C GLU A 9 32.66 30.60 15.02
N VAL A 10 32.11 29.65 14.25
CA VAL A 10 31.73 28.32 14.77
C VAL A 10 32.97 27.55 15.22
N THR A 11 34.02 27.51 14.41
CA THR A 11 35.28 26.82 14.76
C THR A 11 35.95 27.45 15.98
N ALA A 12 36.01 28.78 16.05
CA ALA A 12 36.54 29.50 17.21
C ALA A 12 35.69 29.27 18.47
N GLY A 13 34.36 29.21 18.32
CA GLY A 13 33.43 28.89 19.41
C GLY A 13 33.62 27.46 19.93
N LEU A 14 33.74 26.47 19.03
CA LEU A 14 33.97 25.07 19.38
C LEU A 14 35.33 24.87 20.06
N ALA A 15 36.39 25.54 19.58
CA ALA A 15 37.71 25.49 20.21
C ALA A 15 37.68 26.04 21.65
N LYS A 16 36.96 27.15 21.88
CA LYS A 16 36.76 27.71 23.23
C LYS A 16 35.93 26.78 24.12
N ALA A 17 34.87 26.17 23.59
CA ALA A 17 34.07 25.19 24.32
C ALA A 17 34.91 23.96 24.70
N GLN A 18 35.73 23.45 23.78
CA GLN A 18 36.64 22.33 24.05
C GLN A 18 37.66 22.65 25.14
N GLN A 19 38.28 23.84 25.10
CA GLN A 19 39.19 24.30 26.15
C GLN A 19 38.48 24.44 27.50
N LEU A 20 37.26 24.98 27.51
CA LEU A 20 36.45 25.12 28.72
C LEU A 20 36.12 23.74 29.33
N PHE A 21 35.61 22.80 28.53
CA PHE A 21 35.28 21.46 29.01
C PHE A 21 36.51 20.69 29.49
N HIS A 22 37.65 20.83 28.80
CA HIS A 22 38.90 20.20 29.23
C HIS A 22 39.41 20.77 30.56
N GLY A 23 39.37 22.10 30.72
CA GLY A 23 39.74 22.75 31.99
C GLY A 23 38.81 22.38 33.14
N LEU A 24 37.50 22.27 32.88
CA LEU A 24 36.52 21.84 33.87
C LEU A 24 36.73 20.39 34.31
N SER A 25 37.09 19.48 33.39
CA SER A 25 37.36 18.08 33.72
C SER A 25 38.41 17.91 34.81
N GLY A 26 39.47 18.71 34.80
CA GLY A 26 40.50 18.70 35.85
C GLY A 26 39.98 19.18 37.21
N VAL A 27 39.17 20.24 37.23
CA VAL A 27 38.53 20.74 38.45
C VAL A 27 37.55 19.72 39.02
N ILE A 28 36.79 19.03 38.16
CA ILE A 28 35.79 18.03 38.55
C ILE A 28 36.45 16.78 39.11
N ASP A 29 37.49 16.25 38.47
CA ASP A 29 38.25 15.11 38.98
C ASP A 29 38.76 15.39 40.40
N GLN A 30 39.23 16.61 40.66
CA GLN A 30 39.66 17.04 41.98
C GLN A 30 38.50 17.09 42.98
N GLN A 31 37.35 17.65 42.62
CA GLN A 31 36.16 17.71 43.50
C GLN A 31 35.56 16.32 43.77
N LEU A 32 35.52 15.43 42.77
CA LEU A 32 35.05 14.05 42.92
C LEU A 32 36.00 13.20 43.78
N LYS A 33 37.32 13.42 43.68
CA LYS A 33 38.31 12.81 44.58
C LYS A 33 38.12 13.26 46.03
N ILE A 34 37.82 14.55 46.26
CA ILE A 34 37.49 15.07 47.60
C ILE A 34 36.22 14.39 48.14
N GLU A 35 35.20 14.22 47.30
CA GLU A 35 33.94 13.58 47.70
C GLU A 35 34.12 12.09 48.03
N GLY A 36 34.93 11.35 47.25
CA GLY A 36 35.28 9.96 47.53
C GLY A 36 36.11 9.77 48.81
N GLN A 37 36.79 10.81 49.29
CA GLN A 37 37.56 10.82 50.53
C GLN A 37 36.82 11.47 51.71
N SER A 38 35.62 12.02 51.49
CA SER A 38 34.84 12.80 52.46
C SER A 38 34.46 12.04 53.75
N GLY A 39 34.42 10.70 53.70
CA GLY A 39 34.22 9.85 54.88
C GLY A 39 35.44 9.76 55.80
N LYS A 40 36.62 10.21 55.38
CA LYS A 40 37.88 10.16 56.13
C LYS A 40 38.54 11.54 56.36
N SER A 41 38.00 12.60 55.77
CA SER A 41 38.53 13.98 55.86
C SER A 41 37.40 14.99 56.10
N ALA A 42 37.71 16.12 56.75
CA ALA A 42 36.78 17.24 56.98
C ALA A 42 36.56 18.13 55.74
N LEU A 43 37.35 17.92 54.68
CA LEU A 43 37.13 18.59 53.38
C LEU A 43 35.83 18.10 52.74
N ARG A 44 35.10 19.04 52.14
CA ARG A 44 33.86 18.79 51.39
C ARG A 44 34.02 19.39 50.00
N SER A 45 33.43 18.75 49.00
CA SER A 45 33.37 19.32 47.66
C SER A 45 32.58 20.62 47.65
N ASP A 46 32.90 21.51 46.73
CA ASP A 46 32.18 22.78 46.57
C ASP A 46 30.84 22.54 45.84
N PRO A 47 29.68 22.76 46.50
CA PRO A 47 28.37 22.50 45.91
C PRO A 47 28.08 23.38 44.69
N GLN A 48 28.67 24.58 44.61
CA GLN A 48 28.46 25.49 43.48
C GLN A 48 29.18 24.98 42.23
N VAL A 49 30.37 24.38 42.40
CA VAL A 49 31.13 23.78 41.29
C VAL A 49 30.42 22.53 40.75
N ILE A 50 29.88 21.67 41.63
CA ILE A 50 29.10 20.50 41.24
C ILE A 50 27.78 20.90 40.54
N LYS A 51 27.12 21.96 41.04
CA LYS A 51 25.91 22.50 40.42
C LYS A 51 26.19 23.09 39.04
N LEU A 52 27.22 23.93 38.91
CA LEU A 52 27.65 24.53 37.64
C LEU A 52 28.02 23.45 36.61
N TYR A 53 28.69 22.38 37.03
CA TYR A 53 28.97 21.23 36.17
C TYR A 53 27.68 20.54 35.68
N THR A 54 26.73 20.29 36.58
CA THR A 54 25.44 19.69 36.23
C THR A 54 24.70 20.55 35.21
N GLU A 55 24.77 21.88 35.34
CA GLU A 55 24.16 22.83 34.39
C GLU A 55 24.93 22.91 33.05
N LEU A 56 26.27 22.85 33.05
CA LEU A 56 27.10 22.89 31.83
C LEU A 56 27.08 21.56 31.04
N CYS A 57 26.92 20.43 31.73
CA CYS A 57 26.79 19.11 31.14
C CYS A 57 25.34 18.67 30.93
N ALA A 58 24.37 19.52 31.29
CA ALA A 58 23.00 19.43 30.80
C ALA A 58 22.94 19.81 29.31
N TYR A 59 23.68 19.09 28.47
CA TYR A 59 23.40 19.05 27.04
C TYR A 59 21.94 18.59 26.87
N PRO A 60 21.19 19.11 25.89
CA PRO A 60 19.87 18.58 25.59
C PRO A 60 19.99 17.07 25.47
N GLN A 61 19.12 16.34 26.19
CA GLN A 61 19.15 14.88 26.19
C GLN A 61 19.21 14.40 24.75
N VAL A 62 20.20 13.56 24.45
CA VAL A 62 20.22 12.81 23.19
C VAL A 62 18.99 11.90 23.25
N TYR A 63 17.92 12.35 22.62
CA TYR A 63 16.74 11.51 22.44
C TYR A 63 17.14 10.33 21.56
N ALA A 64 16.56 9.15 21.83
CA ALA A 64 16.65 8.09 20.85
C ALA A 64 16.00 8.57 19.54
N LEU A 65 16.50 8.13 18.39
CA LEU A 65 15.80 8.28 17.12
C LEU A 65 14.45 7.53 17.24
N GLU A 66 13.39 8.24 17.64
CA GLU A 66 12.07 7.66 17.92
C GLU A 66 11.53 6.93 16.68
N ASP A 67 11.77 7.51 15.51
CA ASP A 67 11.32 7.02 14.22
C ASP A 67 12.05 5.77 13.73
N ARG A 68 13.19 5.36 14.34
CA ARG A 68 14.01 4.25 13.81
C ARG A 68 13.30 2.90 13.80
N ASN A 69 12.32 2.73 14.70
CA ASN A 69 11.55 1.50 14.84
C ASN A 69 10.19 1.60 14.15
N GLU A 70 9.90 2.73 13.53
CA GLU A 70 8.63 2.95 12.86
C GLU A 70 8.62 2.22 11.52
N LYS A 71 7.53 1.49 11.27
CA LYS A 71 7.38 0.69 10.04
C LYS A 71 7.36 1.54 8.76
N TRP A 72 7.11 2.84 8.87
CA TRP A 72 7.08 3.76 7.72
C TRP A 72 8.46 4.32 7.35
N ALA A 73 9.46 4.18 8.24
CA ALA A 73 10.80 4.72 8.03
C ALA A 73 11.44 4.12 6.77
N TYR A 74 11.85 4.99 5.84
CA TYR A 74 12.41 4.63 4.53
C TYR A 74 11.51 3.74 3.65
N LEU A 75 10.22 3.62 3.98
CA LEU A 75 9.20 3.14 3.04
C LEU A 75 8.43 4.32 2.46
N ASP A 76 7.99 5.22 3.34
CA ASP A 76 7.17 6.38 2.96
C ASP A 76 7.94 7.69 3.11
N LYS A 77 8.78 7.80 4.15
CA LYS A 77 9.43 9.05 4.56
C LYS A 77 10.81 8.80 5.17
N PRO A 78 11.74 9.77 5.06
CA PRO A 78 13.01 9.73 5.76
C PRO A 78 12.82 9.79 7.28
N ILE A 79 13.80 9.29 8.03
CA ILE A 79 13.84 9.38 9.50
C ILE A 79 14.12 10.83 9.88
N ARG A 80 13.44 11.35 10.92
CA ARG A 80 13.71 12.71 11.38
C ARG A 80 15.13 12.82 11.96
N SER A 81 15.86 13.79 11.45
CA SER A 81 17.19 14.16 11.91
C SER A 81 17.19 15.55 12.54
N ASN A 82 17.41 15.65 13.85
CA ASN A 82 17.45 16.93 14.58
C ASN A 82 18.32 16.91 15.84
N LEU A 83 19.22 15.94 15.99
CA LEU A 83 19.91 15.65 17.25
C LEU A 83 21.44 15.85 17.17
N HIS A 84 21.99 16.10 15.98
CA HIS A 84 23.41 16.39 15.70
C HIS A 84 24.40 15.39 16.34
N THR A 85 24.00 14.12 16.48
CA THR A 85 24.85 13.03 16.96
C THR A 85 25.52 12.28 15.80
N ALA A 86 26.47 11.39 16.09
CA ALA A 86 27.04 10.50 15.06
C ALA A 86 25.97 9.64 14.36
N LEU A 87 24.94 9.19 15.09
CA LEU A 87 23.79 8.50 14.52
C LEU A 87 22.96 9.42 13.63
N ASP A 88 22.85 10.69 14.01
CA ASP A 88 22.11 11.70 13.23
C ASP A 88 22.82 12.01 11.89
N LEU A 89 24.16 12.07 11.88
CA LEU A 89 24.94 12.22 10.65
C LEU A 89 24.73 11.01 9.71
N LEU A 90 24.70 9.79 10.25
CA LEU A 90 24.38 8.59 9.47
C LEU A 90 22.95 8.63 8.92
N VAL A 91 21.98 9.09 9.72
CA VAL A 91 20.60 9.30 9.26
C VAL A 91 20.53 10.38 8.18
N GLN A 92 21.29 11.47 8.28
CA GLN A 92 21.33 12.51 7.25
C GLN A 92 21.84 11.97 5.93
N GLU A 93 22.94 11.20 5.95
CA GLU A 93 23.46 10.56 4.74
C GLU A 93 22.45 9.57 4.15
N THR A 94 21.85 8.74 5.00
CA THR A 94 20.84 7.76 4.59
C THR A 94 19.59 8.46 4.02
N ASN A 95 19.16 9.56 4.62
CA ASN A 95 18.04 10.37 4.13
C ASN A 95 18.34 10.96 2.75
N GLN A 96 19.57 11.45 2.49
CA GLN A 96 19.95 11.94 1.16
C GLN A 96 19.89 10.84 0.10
N HIS A 97 20.38 9.65 0.43
CA HIS A 97 20.26 8.48 -0.45
C HIS A 97 18.81 8.03 -0.64
N PHE A 98 17.99 8.06 0.40
CA PHE A 98 16.57 7.75 0.29
C PHE A 98 15.83 8.77 -0.57
N GLU A 99 16.01 10.06 -0.31
CA GLU A 99 15.33 11.15 -1.03
C GLU A 99 15.66 11.16 -2.53
N SER A 100 16.91 10.83 -2.87
CA SER A 100 17.36 10.72 -4.26
C SER A 100 16.79 9.50 -4.99
N ASN A 101 16.45 8.42 -4.27
CA ASN A 101 15.97 7.15 -4.84
C ASN A 101 14.51 6.81 -4.49
N ALA A 102 13.80 7.71 -3.83
CA ALA A 102 12.46 7.44 -3.33
C ALA A 102 11.49 7.15 -4.49
N LEU A 103 10.90 5.95 -4.47
CA LEU A 103 9.89 5.56 -5.45
C LEU A 103 8.59 6.32 -5.16
N ILE A 104 8.22 7.24 -6.07
CA ILE A 104 6.95 7.96 -5.96
C ILE A 104 5.82 7.06 -6.47
N PRO A 105 4.87 6.63 -5.61
CA PRO A 105 3.76 5.78 -6.03
C PRO A 105 2.91 6.51 -7.06
N ARG A 106 2.49 5.78 -8.10
CA ARG A 106 1.61 6.29 -9.15
C ARG A 106 0.23 5.65 -9.05
N PRO A 107 -0.85 6.40 -9.33
CA PRO A 107 -2.19 5.82 -9.39
C PRO A 107 -2.25 4.70 -10.42
N LEU A 108 -2.84 3.56 -10.03
CA LEU A 108 -3.02 2.41 -10.92
C LEU A 108 -3.76 2.76 -12.21
N SER A 109 -4.63 3.79 -12.19
CA SER A 109 -5.35 4.27 -13.38
C SER A 109 -4.42 4.76 -14.49
N GLN A 110 -3.20 5.23 -14.18
CA GLN A 110 -2.22 5.63 -15.19
C GLN A 110 -1.76 4.47 -16.05
N PHE A 111 -1.86 3.24 -15.52
CA PHE A 111 -1.46 1.99 -16.18
C PHE A 111 -2.66 1.22 -16.76
N ARG A 112 -3.84 1.84 -16.90
CA ARG A 112 -5.03 1.17 -17.45
C ARG A 112 -4.76 0.50 -18.79
N ASP A 113 -3.92 1.12 -19.60
CA ASP A 113 -3.62 0.69 -20.96
C ASP A 113 -2.41 -0.29 -21.01
N LEU A 114 -2.01 -0.88 -19.88
CA LEU A 114 -0.92 -1.87 -19.78
C LEU A 114 -1.12 -3.06 -20.71
N PHE A 115 -2.37 -3.52 -20.90
CA PHE A 115 -2.73 -4.63 -21.79
C PHE A 115 -3.42 -4.14 -23.06
N ARG A 116 -3.06 -2.96 -23.57
CA ARG A 116 -3.69 -2.39 -24.77
C ARG A 116 -3.46 -3.30 -25.98
N GLY A 117 -4.55 -3.63 -26.68
CA GLY A 117 -4.52 -4.50 -27.87
C GLY A 117 -4.64 -6.00 -27.54
N ILE A 118 -4.78 -6.37 -26.27
CA ILE A 118 -5.04 -7.75 -25.87
C ILE A 118 -6.54 -7.92 -25.63
N ASP A 119 -7.17 -8.71 -26.49
CA ASP A 119 -8.60 -9.01 -26.38
C ASP A 119 -8.86 -10.12 -25.37
N PHE A 120 -10.01 -10.03 -24.71
CA PHE A 120 -10.57 -11.08 -23.84
C PHE A 120 -12.08 -11.14 -24.05
N ASN A 121 -12.66 -12.33 -23.88
CA ASN A 121 -14.08 -12.56 -24.10
C ASN A 121 -14.91 -12.34 -22.81
N PRO A 122 -16.26 -12.22 -22.90
CA PRO A 122 -17.11 -12.02 -21.73
C PRO A 122 -17.03 -13.14 -20.68
N SER A 123 -16.79 -14.39 -21.09
CA SER A 123 -16.65 -15.52 -20.16
C SER A 123 -15.35 -15.40 -19.34
N GLN A 124 -14.24 -15.04 -19.98
CA GLN A 124 -12.97 -14.76 -19.31
C GLN A 124 -13.10 -13.60 -18.32
N LEU A 125 -13.86 -12.56 -18.67
CA LEU A 125 -14.12 -11.43 -17.78
C LEU A 125 -14.90 -11.83 -16.52
N GLU A 126 -15.96 -12.64 -16.65
CA GLU A 126 -16.74 -13.09 -15.50
C GLU A 126 -15.94 -14.05 -14.61
N THR A 127 -15.16 -14.95 -15.21
CA THR A 127 -14.25 -15.84 -14.48
C THR A 127 -13.17 -15.03 -13.75
N ALA A 128 -12.54 -14.03 -14.39
CA ALA A 128 -11.56 -13.15 -13.77
C ALA A 128 -12.17 -12.37 -12.58
N LYS A 129 -13.44 -11.93 -12.70
CA LYS A 129 -14.17 -11.27 -11.62
C LYS A 129 -14.37 -12.19 -10.42
N ASN A 130 -14.80 -13.43 -10.64
CA ASN A 130 -14.97 -14.41 -9.56
C ASN A 130 -13.64 -14.72 -8.86
N ILE A 131 -12.58 -14.96 -9.65
CA ILE A 131 -11.23 -15.21 -9.11
C ILE A 131 -10.76 -14.05 -8.24
N LYS A 132 -10.86 -12.82 -8.76
CA LYS A 132 -10.47 -11.60 -8.04
C LYS A 132 -11.25 -11.46 -6.73
N GLN A 133 -12.57 -11.68 -6.75
CA GLN A 133 -13.40 -11.59 -5.55
C GLN A 133 -13.00 -12.61 -4.48
N GLN A 134 -12.71 -13.86 -4.87
CA GLN A 134 -12.30 -14.89 -3.92
C GLN A 134 -10.92 -14.60 -3.34
N TYR A 135 -9.92 -14.24 -4.16
CA TYR A 135 -8.60 -13.87 -3.67
C TYR A 135 -8.66 -12.68 -2.71
N GLU A 136 -9.43 -11.63 -3.05
CA GLU A 136 -9.62 -10.48 -2.18
C GLU A 136 -10.31 -10.84 -0.86
N ARG A 137 -11.25 -11.79 -0.86
CA ARG A 137 -11.87 -12.29 0.37
C ARG A 137 -10.83 -12.95 1.29
N LEU A 138 -9.94 -13.78 0.74
CA LEU A 138 -8.86 -14.43 1.50
C LEU A 138 -7.87 -13.40 2.07
N ILE A 139 -7.46 -12.42 1.27
CA ILE A 139 -6.56 -11.35 1.73
C ILE A 139 -7.21 -10.46 2.79
N ARG A 140 -8.51 -10.13 2.64
CA ARG A 140 -9.24 -9.40 3.68
C ARG A 140 -9.28 -10.20 4.97
N SER A 141 -9.62 -11.49 4.91
CA SER A 141 -9.62 -12.36 6.09
C SER A 141 -8.26 -12.38 6.79
N ALA A 142 -7.15 -12.48 6.05
CA ALA A 142 -5.82 -12.41 6.64
C ALA A 142 -5.53 -11.06 7.31
N HIS A 143 -5.97 -9.96 6.70
CA HIS A 143 -5.84 -8.62 7.28
C HIS A 143 -6.70 -8.43 8.53
N ASP A 144 -7.91 -8.99 8.54
CA ASP A 144 -8.82 -8.94 9.69
C ASP A 144 -8.22 -9.72 10.87
N ILE A 145 -7.65 -10.92 10.61
CA ILE A 145 -6.91 -11.69 11.61
C ILE A 145 -5.74 -10.86 12.17
N LYS A 146 -4.95 -10.22 11.30
CA LYS A 146 -3.84 -9.35 11.72
C LYS A 146 -4.29 -8.22 12.63
N GLN A 147 -5.35 -7.50 12.23
CA GLN A 147 -5.91 -6.41 13.03
C GLN A 147 -6.41 -6.93 14.38
N GLU A 148 -7.06 -8.10 14.41
CA GLU A 148 -7.55 -8.70 15.64
C GLU A 148 -6.42 -9.13 16.59
N VAL A 149 -5.33 -9.70 16.05
CA VAL A 149 -4.13 -10.08 16.82
C VAL A 149 -3.47 -8.83 17.42
N GLU A 150 -3.34 -7.75 16.66
CA GLU A 150 -2.74 -6.50 17.16
C GLU A 150 -3.64 -5.83 18.21
N ALA A 151 -4.95 -5.75 17.97
CA ALA A 151 -5.90 -5.15 18.91
C ALA A 151 -5.98 -5.90 20.25
N ASN A 152 -5.80 -7.23 20.22
CA ASN A 152 -5.90 -8.09 21.41
C ASN A 152 -4.53 -8.57 21.92
N ARG A 153 -3.44 -7.93 21.51
CA ARG A 153 -2.06 -8.35 21.83
C ARG A 153 -1.81 -8.51 23.33
N HIS A 154 -2.46 -7.68 24.15
CA HIS A 154 -2.34 -7.71 25.61
C HIS A 154 -3.37 -8.61 26.30
N GLN A 155 -4.48 -8.96 25.63
CA GLN A 155 -5.55 -9.81 26.16
C GLN A 155 -6.16 -10.64 25.01
N PRO A 156 -5.56 -11.79 24.67
CA PRO A 156 -6.04 -12.63 23.58
C PRO A 156 -7.43 -13.19 23.90
N ASN A 157 -8.40 -12.96 23.00
CA ASN A 157 -9.78 -13.40 23.19
C ASN A 157 -9.97 -14.83 22.70
N LEU A 158 -10.62 -15.67 23.52
CA LEU A 158 -11.04 -17.01 23.09
C LEU A 158 -12.15 -16.91 22.05
N ARG A 159 -12.23 -17.91 21.17
CA ARG A 159 -13.23 -17.97 20.10
C ARG A 159 -14.17 -19.12 20.37
N MET A 160 -15.47 -18.87 20.30
CA MET A 160 -16.49 -19.91 20.42
C MET A 160 -17.14 -20.13 19.06
N VAL A 161 -17.03 -21.35 18.53
CA VAL A 161 -17.73 -21.78 17.32
C VAL A 161 -18.99 -22.53 17.76
N ALA A 162 -20.15 -22.02 17.37
CA ALA A 162 -21.43 -22.65 17.64
C ALA A 162 -22.00 -23.23 16.34
N THR A 163 -22.21 -24.55 16.32
CA THR A 163 -22.64 -25.31 15.15
C THR A 163 -24.06 -25.82 15.31
N SER A 164 -24.91 -25.60 14.30
CA SER A 164 -26.26 -26.16 14.24
C SER A 164 -26.26 -27.60 13.73
N SER A 165 -27.32 -28.35 14.01
CA SER A 165 -27.49 -29.72 13.49
C SER A 165 -27.52 -29.83 11.95
N LYS A 166 -27.70 -28.70 11.25
CA LYS A 166 -27.64 -28.61 9.78
C LYS A 166 -26.25 -28.24 9.25
N GLY A 167 -25.25 -28.11 10.13
CA GLY A 167 -23.89 -27.73 9.79
C GLY A 167 -23.63 -26.22 9.67
N ASN A 168 -24.63 -25.36 9.85
CA ASN A 168 -24.39 -23.91 9.87
C ASN A 168 -23.61 -23.51 11.11
N GLN A 169 -22.60 -22.67 10.95
CA GLN A 169 -21.71 -22.23 12.01
C GLN A 169 -21.79 -20.72 12.20
N ILE A 170 -21.66 -20.31 13.46
CA ILE A 170 -21.38 -18.92 13.85
C ILE A 170 -20.20 -18.90 14.80
N GLU A 171 -19.46 -17.80 14.77
CA GLU A 171 -18.31 -17.58 15.62
C GLU A 171 -18.52 -16.36 16.52
N ILE A 172 -18.29 -16.56 17.81
CA ILE A 172 -18.48 -15.60 18.89
C ILE A 172 -17.12 -15.31 19.53
N ARG A 173 -16.73 -14.04 19.58
CA ARG A 173 -15.56 -13.59 20.32
C ARG A 173 -15.90 -13.48 21.80
N LEU A 174 -15.19 -14.23 22.63
CA LEU A 174 -15.32 -14.21 24.08
C LEU A 174 -14.28 -13.24 24.66
N ASN A 175 -14.75 -12.29 25.45
CA ASN A 175 -13.92 -11.30 26.12
C ASN A 175 -14.28 -11.32 27.61
N HIS A 176 -13.27 -11.36 28.48
CA HIS A 176 -13.47 -11.36 29.94
C HIS A 176 -14.35 -10.19 30.44
N LYS A 177 -14.37 -9.04 29.75
CA LYS A 177 -15.23 -7.90 30.12
C LYS A 177 -16.70 -8.07 29.71
N ASP A 178 -16.97 -8.79 28.61
CA ASP A 178 -18.29 -8.88 27.98
C ASP A 178 -19.00 -10.21 28.23
N THR A 179 -18.24 -11.27 28.52
CA THR A 179 -18.77 -12.61 28.82
C THR A 179 -19.32 -12.64 30.24
N LYS A 180 -20.64 -12.59 30.35
CA LYS A 180 -21.39 -12.60 31.63
C LYS A 180 -21.98 -13.97 31.97
N HIS A 181 -21.86 -14.93 31.06
CA HIS A 181 -22.41 -16.26 31.25
C HIS A 181 -21.47 -17.10 32.13
N PRO A 182 -21.93 -17.61 33.30
CA PRO A 182 -21.07 -18.25 34.29
C PRO A 182 -20.43 -19.56 33.80
N GLN A 183 -21.09 -20.24 32.85
CA GLN A 183 -20.62 -21.50 32.27
C GLN A 183 -20.23 -21.34 30.79
N ALA A 184 -19.79 -20.13 30.38
CA ALA A 184 -19.42 -19.86 28.99
C ALA A 184 -18.33 -20.81 28.45
N TYR A 185 -17.47 -21.31 29.33
CA TYR A 185 -16.30 -22.11 28.95
C TYR A 185 -16.45 -23.61 29.17
N SER A 186 -17.57 -24.09 29.70
CA SER A 186 -17.72 -25.47 30.15
C SER A 186 -18.87 -26.25 29.50
N LEU A 187 -19.81 -25.58 28.83
CA LEU A 187 -20.91 -26.26 28.15
C LEU A 187 -20.53 -26.59 26.70
N ILE A 188 -20.74 -27.85 26.34
CA ILE A 188 -20.58 -28.37 24.97
C ILE A 188 -21.82 -28.14 24.08
N GLN A 189 -22.93 -27.71 24.67
CA GLN A 189 -24.16 -27.36 23.95
C GLN A 189 -24.87 -26.22 24.66
N MET A 190 -25.30 -25.20 23.91
CA MET A 190 -25.99 -24.03 24.45
C MET A 190 -27.18 -23.63 23.60
N GLN A 191 -28.24 -23.12 24.24
CA GLN A 191 -29.34 -22.47 23.52
C GLN A 191 -28.99 -20.99 23.29
N ILE A 192 -28.65 -20.65 22.05
CA ILE A 192 -28.11 -19.33 21.68
C ILE A 192 -29.16 -18.44 21.02
N SER A 193 -29.13 -17.16 21.41
CA SER A 193 -29.92 -16.09 20.82
C SER A 193 -29.02 -14.91 20.48
N LEU A 194 -29.28 -14.23 19.36
CA LEU A 194 -28.55 -13.04 18.96
C LEU A 194 -29.42 -11.80 19.15
N LEU A 195 -28.83 -10.73 19.65
CA LEU A 195 -29.44 -9.40 19.71
C LEU A 195 -28.72 -8.48 18.73
N LYS A 196 -29.46 -7.92 17.77
CA LYS A 196 -28.93 -6.89 16.86
C LYS A 196 -28.88 -5.54 17.58
N ASP A 197 -27.69 -4.95 17.67
CA ASP A 197 -27.44 -3.64 18.28
C ASP A 197 -26.67 -2.74 17.31
N LYS A 198 -27.34 -1.71 16.75
CA LYS A 198 -26.83 -0.80 15.71
C LYS A 198 -26.12 -1.52 14.57
N ASN A 199 -24.81 -1.78 14.73
CA ASN A 199 -23.90 -2.37 13.75
C ASN A 199 -23.36 -3.77 14.13
N HIS A 200 -23.66 -4.30 15.31
CA HIS A 200 -23.10 -5.57 15.79
C HIS A 200 -24.18 -6.54 16.28
N TYR A 201 -23.85 -7.83 16.31
CA TYR A 201 -24.67 -8.87 16.91
C TYR A 201 -24.04 -9.32 18.23
N LYS A 202 -24.79 -9.18 19.33
CA LYS A 202 -24.43 -9.71 20.65
C LYS A 202 -25.02 -11.10 20.82
N ALA A 203 -24.19 -12.07 21.19
CA ALA A 203 -24.64 -13.44 21.46
C ALA A 203 -24.99 -13.63 22.94
N PHE A 204 -26.10 -14.29 23.20
CA PHE A 204 -26.59 -14.65 24.53
C PHE A 204 -26.89 -16.14 24.58
N ALA A 205 -26.69 -16.76 25.74
CA ALA A 205 -27.09 -18.14 26.00
C ALA A 205 -27.94 -18.27 27.25
N VAL A 206 -28.80 -19.28 27.27
CA VAL A 206 -29.58 -19.69 28.45
C VAL A 206 -28.65 -20.28 29.51
N VAL A 207 -28.78 -19.79 30.75
CA VAL A 207 -28.06 -20.34 31.92
C VAL A 207 -28.87 -21.50 32.50
N PRO A 208 -28.33 -22.74 32.53
CA PRO A 208 -29.00 -23.88 33.15
C PRO A 208 -29.38 -23.61 34.61
N GLY A 209 -30.65 -23.80 34.96
CA GLY A 209 -31.15 -23.66 36.33
C GLY A 209 -31.41 -22.22 36.81
N GLU A 210 -31.04 -21.19 36.05
CA GLU A 210 -31.36 -19.78 36.36
C GLU A 210 -32.64 -19.36 35.61
N ILE A 211 -33.59 -18.77 36.34
CA ILE A 211 -34.86 -18.26 35.80
C ILE A 211 -34.95 -16.75 35.99
N THR A 212 -35.70 -16.09 35.12
CA THR A 212 -36.02 -14.66 35.19
C THR A 212 -37.48 -14.41 34.83
N VAL A 213 -38.02 -13.27 35.23
CA VAL A 213 -39.41 -12.90 34.91
C VAL A 213 -39.39 -11.93 33.73
N ASN A 214 -40.07 -12.27 32.65
CA ASN A 214 -40.15 -11.41 31.47
C ASN A 214 -41.08 -10.21 31.71
N LYS A 215 -41.14 -9.28 30.75
CA LYS A 215 -42.00 -8.07 30.83
C LYS A 215 -43.51 -8.38 30.95
N CYS A 216 -43.92 -9.61 30.68
CA CYS A 216 -45.30 -10.08 30.79
C CYS A 216 -45.57 -10.86 32.10
N GLY A 217 -44.63 -10.87 33.05
CA GLY A 217 -44.78 -11.57 34.32
C GLY A 217 -44.57 -13.09 34.26
N GLN A 218 -44.11 -13.63 33.12
CA GLN A 218 -43.89 -15.07 32.96
C GLN A 218 -42.47 -15.45 33.36
N VAL A 219 -42.34 -16.58 34.06
CA VAL A 219 -41.04 -17.19 34.40
C VAL A 219 -40.45 -17.82 33.13
N VAL A 220 -39.28 -17.34 32.73
CA VAL A 220 -38.53 -17.81 31.56
C VAL A 220 -37.07 -18.11 31.93
N PRO A 221 -36.36 -18.96 31.18
CA PRO A 221 -34.94 -19.19 31.43
C PRO A 221 -34.12 -17.89 31.32
N ALA A 222 -33.21 -17.66 32.25
CA ALA A 222 -32.34 -16.48 32.23
C ALA A 222 -31.32 -16.59 31.09
N LYS A 223 -31.13 -15.49 30.35
CA LYS A 223 -30.13 -15.40 29.28
C LYS A 223 -29.02 -14.42 29.68
N LYS A 224 -27.76 -14.84 29.56
CA LYS A 224 -26.59 -13.99 29.81
C LYS A 224 -25.74 -13.86 28.55
N GLN A 225 -25.03 -12.75 28.45
CA GLN A 225 -24.19 -12.45 27.29
C GLN A 225 -22.97 -13.38 27.24
N LEU A 226 -22.72 -13.96 26.06
CA LEU A 226 -21.50 -14.70 25.75
C LEU A 226 -20.43 -13.76 25.19
N GLY A 227 -20.78 -12.93 24.21
CA GLY A 227 -19.81 -12.12 23.48
C GLY A 227 -20.39 -11.46 22.23
N LEU A 228 -19.53 -11.13 21.28
CA LEU A 228 -19.90 -10.50 20.00
C LEU A 228 -19.64 -11.45 18.83
N LEU A 229 -20.53 -11.48 17.83
CA LEU A 229 -20.27 -12.21 16.59
C LEU A 229 -19.10 -11.60 15.82
N THR A 230 -18.35 -12.45 15.11
CA THR A 230 -17.36 -11.99 14.11
C THR A 230 -18.06 -11.44 12.87
N GLU A 231 -17.40 -10.52 12.17
CA GLU A 231 -17.94 -9.96 10.92
C GLU A 231 -18.11 -11.03 9.84
N ALA A 232 -17.16 -11.97 9.75
CA ALA A 232 -17.25 -13.11 8.84
C ALA A 232 -18.54 -13.91 9.07
N SER A 233 -18.88 -14.23 10.33
CA SER A 233 -20.11 -14.93 10.67
C SER A 233 -21.37 -14.15 10.32
N VAL A 234 -21.34 -12.82 10.45
CA VAL A 234 -22.46 -11.94 10.06
C VAL A 234 -22.66 -11.94 8.55
N ILE A 235 -21.57 -11.90 7.78
CA ILE A 235 -21.62 -11.89 6.31
C ILE A 235 -22.11 -13.24 5.78
N GLU A 236 -21.55 -14.34 6.27
CA GLU A 236 -21.87 -15.69 5.79
C GLU A 236 -23.31 -16.11 6.11
N ASN A 237 -23.86 -15.61 7.21
CA ASN A 237 -25.22 -15.91 7.63
C ASN A 237 -26.20 -14.77 7.33
N LYS A 238 -25.81 -13.77 6.53
CA LYS A 238 -26.61 -12.54 6.30
C LYS A 238 -28.03 -12.84 5.87
N ASP A 239 -28.22 -13.70 4.87
CA ASP A 239 -29.54 -14.01 4.33
C ASP A 239 -30.40 -14.76 5.36
N ASN A 240 -29.79 -15.71 6.08
CA ASN A 240 -30.46 -16.44 7.17
C ASN A 240 -30.90 -15.48 8.29
N PHE A 241 -30.04 -14.54 8.69
CA PHE A 241 -30.36 -13.55 9.71
C PHE A 241 -31.46 -12.59 9.26
N GLN A 242 -31.45 -12.19 7.98
CA GLN A 242 -32.52 -11.37 7.40
C GLN A 242 -33.86 -12.11 7.41
N ILE A 243 -33.90 -13.37 6.98
CA ILE A 243 -35.12 -14.20 7.00
C ILE A 243 -35.67 -14.32 8.42
N LEU A 244 -34.81 -14.61 9.39
CA LEU A 244 -35.21 -14.75 10.79
C LEU A 244 -35.72 -13.45 11.40
N HIS A 245 -35.09 -12.30 11.09
CA HIS A 245 -35.59 -10.99 11.51
C HIS A 245 -37.00 -10.69 10.98
N HIS A 246 -37.25 -10.94 9.68
CA HIS A 246 -38.56 -10.72 9.08
C HIS A 246 -39.63 -11.63 9.69
N LYS A 247 -39.28 -12.89 9.97
CA LYS A 247 -40.19 -13.88 10.55
C LYS A 247 -40.60 -13.54 11.98
N HIS A 248 -39.65 -13.10 12.82
CA HIS A 248 -39.88 -12.92 14.26
C HIS A 248 -40.25 -11.48 14.66
N LYS A 249 -40.18 -10.51 13.74
CA LYS A 249 -40.46 -9.07 13.98
C LYS A 249 -39.82 -8.55 15.28
N SER A 250 -38.62 -9.04 15.57
CA SER A 250 -37.88 -8.78 16.80
C SER A 250 -36.41 -8.52 16.48
N ASN A 251 -35.76 -7.72 17.32
CA ASN A 251 -34.30 -7.53 17.27
C ASN A 251 -33.55 -8.78 17.80
N TRP A 252 -34.28 -9.72 18.39
CA TRP A 252 -33.77 -11.02 18.80
C TRP A 252 -33.91 -12.07 17.68
N ILE A 253 -32.85 -12.82 17.45
CA ILE A 253 -32.83 -14.01 16.61
C ILE A 253 -32.59 -15.22 17.53
N GLU A 254 -33.50 -16.19 17.51
CA GLU A 254 -33.32 -17.45 18.22
C GLU A 254 -32.66 -18.48 17.29
N LEU A 255 -31.46 -18.93 17.63
CA LEU A 255 -30.75 -19.96 16.85
C LEU A 255 -31.01 -21.38 17.37
N GLY A 256 -31.58 -21.50 18.57
CA GLY A 256 -31.87 -22.78 19.20
C GLY A 256 -30.63 -23.39 19.85
N LYS A 257 -30.66 -24.70 20.08
CA LYS A 257 -29.54 -25.45 20.66
C LYS A 257 -28.44 -25.66 19.60
N LEU A 258 -27.23 -25.23 19.93
CA LEU A 258 -26.04 -25.34 19.10
C LEU A 258 -24.94 -26.07 19.87
N ASP A 259 -24.17 -26.88 19.16
CA ASP A 259 -23.00 -27.56 19.69
C ASP A 259 -21.82 -26.57 19.72
N ILE A 260 -21.07 -26.57 20.81
CA ILE A 260 -20.11 -25.53 21.16
C ILE A 260 -18.70 -26.10 21.14
N ASP A 261 -17.83 -25.41 20.42
CA ASP A 261 -16.38 -25.64 20.41
C ASP A 261 -15.64 -24.35 20.78
N ILE A 262 -14.64 -24.46 21.65
CA ILE A 262 -13.86 -23.32 22.13
C ILE A 262 -12.45 -23.42 21.57
N ASN A 263 -12.16 -22.49 20.69
CA ASN A 263 -10.90 -22.37 19.99
C ASN A 263 -9.99 -21.32 20.66
N PRO A 264 -8.66 -21.53 20.59
CA PRO A 264 -7.70 -20.58 21.11
C PRO A 264 -7.80 -19.24 20.37
N ALA A 265 -7.26 -18.20 21.01
CA ALA A 265 -7.15 -16.88 20.42
C ALA A 265 -6.33 -16.91 19.14
N LEU A 266 -6.67 -16.04 18.19
CA LEU A 266 -5.87 -15.83 16.99
C LEU A 266 -4.48 -15.33 17.38
N ASN A 267 -3.49 -15.73 16.59
CA ASN A 267 -2.09 -15.33 16.75
C ASN A 267 -1.44 -15.15 15.37
N THR A 268 -0.18 -14.74 15.35
CA THR A 268 0.56 -14.48 14.11
C THR A 268 0.68 -15.72 13.20
N SER A 269 0.65 -16.94 13.75
CA SER A 269 0.63 -18.16 12.94
C SER A 269 -0.66 -18.32 12.14
N HIS A 270 -1.80 -17.86 12.67
CA HIS A 270 -3.07 -17.84 11.95
C HIS A 270 -3.07 -16.79 10.82
N GLU A 271 -2.49 -15.60 11.04
CA GLU A 271 -2.28 -14.61 9.97
C GLU A 271 -1.44 -15.23 8.84
N LYS A 272 -0.30 -15.85 9.18
CA LYS A 272 0.57 -16.52 8.21
C LYS A 272 -0.16 -17.63 7.46
N ALA A 273 -0.95 -18.47 8.14
CA ALA A 273 -1.73 -19.52 7.51
C ALA A 273 -2.81 -18.95 6.56
N ALA A 274 -3.51 -17.89 6.95
CA ALA A 274 -4.50 -17.24 6.09
C ALA A 274 -3.88 -16.59 4.85
N LEU A 275 -2.70 -15.96 4.99
CA LEU A 275 -1.93 -15.46 3.84
C LEU A 275 -1.48 -16.60 2.93
N LYS A 276 -1.00 -17.71 3.50
CA LYS A 276 -0.59 -18.90 2.75
C LYS A 276 -1.74 -19.44 1.89
N LEU A 277 -2.96 -19.51 2.44
CA LEU A 277 -4.15 -19.93 1.70
C LEU A 277 -4.44 -19.02 0.50
N ALA A 278 -4.26 -17.69 0.65
CA ALA A 278 -4.43 -16.76 -0.47
C ALA A 278 -3.40 -17.00 -1.58
N TYR A 279 -2.14 -17.24 -1.22
CA TYR A 279 -1.07 -17.53 -2.20
C TYR A 279 -1.22 -18.89 -2.87
N GLU A 280 -1.62 -19.93 -2.12
CA GLU A 280 -1.93 -21.25 -2.67
C GLU A 280 -3.12 -21.17 -3.65
N TYR A 281 -4.15 -20.39 -3.31
CA TYR A 281 -5.25 -20.11 -4.23
C TYR A 281 -4.75 -19.45 -5.52
N ALA A 282 -3.91 -18.42 -5.43
CA ALA A 282 -3.35 -17.74 -6.60
C ALA A 282 -2.51 -18.68 -7.48
N ALA A 283 -1.64 -19.49 -6.87
CA ALA A 283 -0.82 -20.49 -7.57
C ALA A 283 -1.69 -21.52 -8.31
N LYS A 284 -2.69 -22.10 -7.62
CA LYS A 284 -3.63 -23.06 -8.19
C LYS A 284 -4.42 -22.47 -9.36
N ILE A 285 -4.87 -21.22 -9.25
CA ILE A 285 -5.55 -20.55 -10.36
C ILE A 285 -4.61 -20.38 -11.56
N ARG A 286 -3.35 -19.97 -11.35
CA ARG A 286 -2.36 -19.83 -12.43
C ARG A 286 -2.10 -21.16 -13.14
N GLU A 287 -2.01 -22.24 -12.39
CA GLU A 287 -1.82 -23.61 -12.92
C GLU A 287 -3.02 -24.08 -13.75
N ASN A 288 -4.24 -23.79 -13.30
CA ASN A 288 -5.47 -24.21 -13.98
C ASN A 288 -5.76 -23.41 -15.26
N ILE A 289 -5.20 -22.22 -15.42
CA ILE A 289 -5.36 -21.40 -16.63
C ILE A 289 -4.29 -21.80 -17.66
N PRO A 290 -4.68 -22.26 -18.87
CA PRO A 290 -3.74 -22.61 -19.92
C PRO A 290 -2.79 -21.46 -20.24
N GLN A 291 -1.49 -21.76 -20.44
CA GLN A 291 -0.46 -20.74 -20.66
C GLN A 291 -0.82 -19.77 -21.81
N LYS A 292 -1.40 -20.28 -22.90
CA LYS A 292 -1.85 -19.48 -24.05
C LYS A 292 -2.97 -18.47 -23.72
N GLU A 293 -3.72 -18.67 -22.64
CA GLU A 293 -4.85 -17.84 -22.24
C GLU A 293 -4.50 -16.89 -21.08
N ARG A 294 -3.36 -17.11 -20.41
CA ARG A 294 -2.94 -16.30 -19.23
C ARG A 294 -2.90 -14.81 -19.54
N LEU A 295 -2.45 -14.43 -20.73
CA LEU A 295 -2.37 -13.03 -21.14
C LEU A 295 -3.77 -12.39 -21.25
N ALA A 296 -4.76 -13.10 -21.80
CA ALA A 296 -6.14 -12.63 -21.89
C ALA A 296 -6.81 -12.53 -20.51
N TYR A 297 -6.60 -13.52 -19.64
CA TYR A 297 -7.09 -13.48 -18.26
C TYR A 297 -6.45 -12.36 -17.43
N SER A 298 -5.14 -12.14 -17.61
CA SER A 298 -4.42 -11.03 -17.00
C SER A 298 -5.00 -9.69 -17.45
N ALA A 299 -5.21 -9.50 -18.76
CA ALA A 299 -5.84 -8.30 -19.33
C ALA A 299 -7.26 -8.07 -18.77
N ALA A 300 -8.08 -9.12 -18.70
CA ALA A 300 -9.44 -9.05 -18.14
C ALA A 300 -9.42 -8.62 -16.66
N MET A 301 -8.55 -9.22 -15.84
CA MET A 301 -8.42 -8.91 -14.42
C MET A 301 -7.82 -7.52 -14.18
N TRP A 302 -6.88 -7.09 -15.03
CA TRP A 302 -6.31 -5.75 -15.01
C TRP A 302 -7.37 -4.69 -15.32
N ASN A 303 -8.20 -4.92 -16.33
CA ASN A 303 -9.32 -4.03 -16.67
C ASN A 303 -10.32 -3.88 -15.50
N LEU A 304 -10.62 -4.96 -14.76
CA LEU A 304 -11.45 -4.88 -13.56
C LEU A 304 -10.81 -4.04 -12.44
N SER A 305 -9.49 -4.15 -12.30
CA SER A 305 -8.70 -3.47 -11.27
C SER A 305 -8.51 -1.98 -11.55
N THR A 306 -8.47 -1.58 -12.82
CA THR A 306 -8.20 -0.19 -13.27
C THR A 306 -9.46 0.63 -13.62
N LYS A 307 -10.64 0.02 -13.66
CA LYS A 307 -11.92 0.73 -13.90
C LYS A 307 -12.21 1.79 -12.83
N ARG A 308 -12.56 3.02 -13.24
CA ARG A 308 -13.01 4.08 -12.34
C ARG A 308 -14.32 3.68 -11.64
N VAL A 309 -14.35 3.65 -10.32
CA VAL A 309 -15.59 3.56 -9.53
C VAL A 309 -16.01 4.99 -9.17
N LYS A 310 -17.30 5.30 -9.32
CA LYS A 310 -17.85 6.65 -9.10
C LYS A 310 -17.89 7.05 -7.62
N GLU A 311 -17.69 6.11 -6.70
CA GLU A 311 -17.73 6.32 -5.27
C GLU A 311 -16.32 6.59 -4.73
N GLU A 312 -16.25 7.58 -3.85
CA GLU A 312 -15.05 8.21 -3.25
C GLU A 312 -14.26 7.26 -2.31
N TYR A 313 -14.61 5.98 -2.27
CA TYR A 313 -14.05 4.95 -1.39
C TYR A 313 -13.54 3.74 -2.20
N ASP A 314 -12.61 3.94 -3.14
CA ASP A 314 -11.56 2.93 -3.40
C ASP A 314 -10.50 3.44 -4.38
N ILE A 315 -9.74 4.45 -3.98
CA ILE A 315 -8.44 4.75 -4.64
C ILE A 315 -7.46 3.57 -4.49
N ASN A 316 -7.78 2.60 -3.61
CA ASN A 316 -7.01 1.39 -3.32
C ASN A 316 -7.65 0.13 -3.91
N LYS A 317 -8.16 0.18 -5.15
CA LYS A 317 -8.48 -1.04 -5.90
C LYS A 317 -7.23 -1.93 -5.99
N ARG A 318 -7.14 -2.91 -5.10
CA ARG A 318 -5.97 -3.76 -4.92
C ARG A 318 -5.83 -4.65 -6.15
N ALA A 319 -4.97 -4.25 -7.08
CA ALA A 319 -4.44 -5.12 -8.13
C ALA A 319 -3.67 -6.33 -7.56
N GLY A 320 -3.65 -6.54 -6.24
CA GLY A 320 -2.98 -7.65 -5.59
C GLY A 320 -3.34 -9.02 -6.17
N ALA A 321 -4.60 -9.24 -6.60
CA ALA A 321 -4.98 -10.49 -7.25
C ALA A 321 -4.27 -10.71 -8.58
N VAL A 322 -4.23 -9.68 -9.45
CA VAL A 322 -3.60 -9.80 -10.77
C VAL A 322 -2.07 -9.88 -10.64
N PHE A 323 -1.46 -9.18 -9.68
CA PHE A 323 -0.04 -9.33 -9.36
C PHE A 323 0.32 -10.71 -8.81
N ALA A 324 -0.51 -11.27 -7.91
CA ALA A 324 -0.26 -12.58 -7.33
C ALA A 324 -0.40 -13.72 -8.33
N ILE A 325 -1.32 -13.62 -9.29
CA ILE A 325 -1.62 -14.69 -10.25
C ILE A 325 -0.84 -14.54 -11.55
N PHE A 326 -0.66 -13.30 -12.04
CA PHE A 326 -0.12 -12.97 -13.37
C PHE A 326 1.07 -12.00 -13.32
N GLY A 327 1.90 -12.09 -12.28
CA GLY A 327 3.07 -11.24 -12.11
C GLY A 327 4.03 -11.24 -13.32
N GLU A 328 4.24 -12.42 -13.93
CA GLU A 328 5.09 -12.54 -15.12
C GLU A 328 4.50 -11.84 -16.35
N GLU A 329 3.20 -12.00 -16.59
CA GLU A 329 2.53 -11.32 -17.71
C GLU A 329 2.54 -9.80 -17.51
N ILE A 330 2.37 -9.31 -16.28
CA ILE A 330 2.51 -7.89 -15.95
C ILE A 330 3.94 -7.40 -16.22
N LYS A 331 4.96 -8.12 -15.73
CA LYS A 331 6.38 -7.77 -15.94
C LYS A 331 6.70 -7.67 -17.43
N GLN A 332 6.25 -8.63 -18.24
CA GLN A 332 6.43 -8.61 -19.69
C GLN A 332 5.75 -7.41 -20.34
N GLN A 333 4.52 -7.08 -19.95
CA GLN A 333 3.83 -5.90 -20.47
C GLN A 333 4.49 -4.59 -20.03
N LEU A 334 5.06 -4.53 -18.83
CA LEU A 334 5.78 -3.33 -18.35
C LEU A 334 7.03 -3.04 -19.19
N HIS A 335 7.75 -4.06 -19.67
CA HIS A 335 8.87 -3.87 -20.58
C HIS A 335 8.45 -3.25 -21.94
N GLN A 336 7.18 -3.42 -22.32
CA GLN A 336 6.63 -2.89 -23.57
C GLN A 336 5.85 -1.59 -23.37
N LEU A 337 5.55 -1.23 -22.12
CA LEU A 337 4.71 -0.09 -21.80
C LEU A 337 5.42 1.21 -22.16
N GLN A 338 4.80 2.01 -23.02
CA GLN A 338 5.24 3.35 -23.36
C GLN A 338 4.08 4.33 -23.16
N PHE A 339 4.30 5.38 -22.37
CA PHE A 339 3.32 6.43 -22.16
C PHE A 339 3.32 7.43 -23.30
N THR A 340 2.70 7.06 -24.42
CA THR A 340 2.68 7.86 -25.64
C THR A 340 1.42 8.71 -25.81
N GLU A 341 0.35 8.43 -25.08
CA GLU A 341 -0.91 9.15 -25.18
C GLU A 341 -1.40 9.65 -23.82
N PHE A 342 -1.71 10.94 -23.71
CA PHE A 342 -2.30 11.50 -22.50
C PHE A 342 -3.16 12.74 -22.74
N THR A 343 -3.90 13.13 -21.70
CA THR A 343 -4.76 14.32 -21.71
C THR A 343 -4.13 15.45 -20.91
N VAL A 344 -4.05 16.62 -21.52
CA VAL A 344 -3.81 17.89 -20.83
C VAL A 344 -5.14 18.56 -20.53
N VAL A 345 -5.32 19.06 -19.32
CA VAL A 345 -6.50 19.77 -18.83
C VAL A 345 -6.16 21.20 -18.44
N GLY A 346 -7.17 22.08 -18.48
CA GLY A 346 -7.00 23.48 -18.11
C GLY A 346 -6.46 24.36 -19.23
N THR A 347 -6.49 23.90 -20.49
CA THR A 347 -5.97 24.63 -21.66
C THR A 347 -6.64 25.99 -21.91
N HIS A 348 -7.84 26.19 -21.36
CA HIS A 348 -8.62 27.43 -21.46
C HIS A 348 -8.42 28.41 -20.29
N ARG A 349 -7.70 28.00 -19.23
CA ARG A 349 -7.52 28.81 -18.01
C ARG A 349 -6.48 29.91 -18.24
N ASP A 350 -6.50 30.92 -17.37
CA ASP A 350 -5.55 32.04 -17.44
C ASP A 350 -4.09 31.62 -17.24
N ALA A 351 -3.87 30.53 -16.52
CA ALA A 351 -2.54 29.95 -16.34
C ALA A 351 -1.99 29.23 -17.60
N SER A 352 -2.81 29.06 -18.65
CA SER A 352 -2.36 28.55 -19.95
C SER A 352 -1.96 29.72 -20.84
N GLU A 353 -0.74 29.68 -21.37
CA GLU A 353 -0.21 30.65 -22.33
C GLU A 353 -0.76 30.41 -23.75
N TYR A 354 -1.46 29.29 -23.95
CA TYR A 354 -2.19 28.96 -25.17
C TYR A 354 -3.69 29.13 -25.02
N LYS A 355 -4.14 29.93 -24.05
CA LYS A 355 -5.56 30.22 -23.85
C LYS A 355 -6.22 30.64 -25.17
N ARG A 356 -7.38 30.06 -25.48
CA ARG A 356 -8.18 30.21 -26.73
C ARG A 356 -7.57 29.58 -28.00
N LYS A 357 -6.34 29.06 -27.99
CA LYS A 357 -5.81 28.32 -29.14
C LYS A 357 -6.56 26.99 -29.30
N VAL A 358 -6.97 26.69 -30.53
CA VAL A 358 -7.53 25.40 -30.92
C VAL A 358 -6.48 24.64 -31.70
N TRP A 359 -6.00 23.54 -31.12
CA TRP A 359 -4.98 22.68 -31.73
C TRP A 359 -5.63 21.68 -32.68
N LYS A 360 -5.10 21.56 -33.89
CA LYS A 360 -5.61 20.74 -34.99
C LYS A 360 -4.71 19.55 -35.34
N GLY A 361 -3.74 19.23 -34.48
CA GLY A 361 -2.76 18.16 -34.74
C GLY A 361 -1.37 18.71 -35.07
N GLU A 362 -1.03 19.91 -34.60
CA GLU A 362 0.31 20.47 -34.76
C GLU A 362 1.33 19.62 -33.99
N LYS A 363 2.49 19.39 -34.61
CA LYS A 363 3.64 18.75 -33.98
C LYS A 363 4.54 19.81 -33.36
N VAL A 364 4.79 19.69 -32.06
CA VAL A 364 5.60 20.65 -31.31
C VAL A 364 6.54 19.93 -30.34
N PRO A 365 7.70 20.53 -30.01
CA PRO A 365 8.50 20.06 -28.90
C PRO A 365 7.72 20.24 -27.60
N ILE A 366 7.85 19.26 -26.70
CA ILE A 366 7.21 19.25 -25.40
C ILE A 366 8.19 18.92 -24.28
N GLN A 367 7.86 19.36 -23.07
CA GLN A 367 8.56 19.01 -21.85
C GLN A 367 7.57 18.92 -20.68
N ILE A 368 7.82 18.01 -19.74
CA ILE A 368 7.05 17.91 -18.50
C ILE A 368 7.77 18.66 -17.38
N GLU A 369 7.09 19.59 -16.75
CA GLU A 369 7.63 20.37 -15.63
C GLU A 369 6.72 20.32 -14.40
N LEU A 370 7.29 20.53 -13.22
CA LEU A 370 6.53 20.81 -12.01
C LEU A 370 6.35 22.33 -11.87
N ALA A 371 5.11 22.75 -11.68
CA ALA A 371 4.78 24.13 -11.33
C ALA A 371 3.49 24.18 -10.50
N PRO A 372 3.20 25.28 -9.79
CA PRO A 372 2.01 25.39 -8.95
C PRO A 372 0.72 24.98 -9.68
N SER A 373 -0.12 24.20 -9.01
CA SER A 373 -1.39 23.73 -9.54
C SER A 373 -2.42 24.86 -9.60
N TYR A 374 -3.16 24.96 -10.70
CA TYR A 374 -4.29 25.92 -10.79
C TYR A 374 -5.53 25.46 -9.99
N ILE A 375 -5.53 24.20 -9.50
CA ILE A 375 -6.61 23.67 -8.66
C ILE A 375 -6.36 24.06 -7.20
N ASN A 376 -5.10 23.97 -6.77
CA ASN A 376 -4.65 24.35 -5.43
C ASN A 376 -3.24 24.92 -5.54
N SER A 377 -3.10 26.22 -5.32
CA SER A 377 -1.81 26.92 -5.44
C SER A 377 -0.75 26.45 -4.44
N SER A 378 -1.16 25.80 -3.34
CA SER A 378 -0.24 25.19 -2.37
C SER A 378 0.31 23.83 -2.80
N SER A 379 -0.20 23.24 -3.88
CA SER A 379 0.28 21.96 -4.42
C SER A 379 0.98 22.13 -5.77
N GLN A 380 1.91 21.23 -6.05
CA GLN A 380 2.57 21.15 -7.36
C GLN A 380 1.71 20.35 -8.34
N GLY A 381 1.64 20.83 -9.57
CA GLY A 381 1.03 20.17 -10.71
C GLY A 381 2.08 19.77 -11.75
N ARG A 382 1.84 18.69 -12.49
CA ARG A 382 2.64 18.35 -13.67
C ARG A 382 2.08 19.11 -14.87
N TRP A 383 2.87 20.02 -15.42
CA TRP A 383 2.53 20.85 -16.56
C TRP A 383 3.14 20.28 -17.83
N LEU A 384 2.38 20.37 -18.93
CA LEU A 384 2.94 20.22 -20.27
C LEU A 384 3.36 21.59 -20.77
N ILE A 385 4.65 21.72 -21.03
CA ILE A 385 5.24 22.82 -21.78
C ILE A 385 5.26 22.41 -23.25
N ALA A 386 4.72 23.24 -24.12
CA ALA A 386 4.71 23.04 -25.56
C ALA A 386 5.38 24.25 -26.21
N ASP A 387 6.46 24.03 -26.95
CA ASP A 387 7.25 25.10 -27.58
C ASP A 387 7.63 26.21 -26.59
N GLY A 388 8.17 25.80 -25.43
CA GLY A 388 8.61 26.70 -24.36
C GLY A 388 7.48 27.40 -23.56
N LYS A 389 6.21 27.09 -23.83
CA LYS A 389 5.05 27.76 -23.19
C LYS A 389 4.12 26.78 -22.49
N LYS A 390 3.52 27.20 -21.37
CA LYS A 390 2.58 26.39 -20.58
C LYS A 390 1.27 26.17 -21.33
N LEU A 391 0.98 24.91 -21.66
CA LEU A 391 -0.30 24.52 -22.28
C LEU A 391 -1.37 24.17 -21.23
N GLY A 392 -1.00 23.46 -20.17
CA GLY A 392 -1.93 23.01 -19.14
C GLY A 392 -1.37 21.88 -18.31
N MET A 393 -2.15 21.38 -17.36
CA MET A 393 -1.74 20.31 -16.46
C MET A 393 -2.09 18.93 -17.04
N LEU A 394 -1.23 17.94 -16.81
CA LEU A 394 -1.55 16.55 -17.10
C LEU A 394 -2.71 16.06 -16.21
N SER A 395 -3.67 15.35 -16.80
CA SER A 395 -4.76 14.71 -16.05
C SER A 395 -4.20 13.66 -15.09
N PRO A 396 -4.39 13.77 -13.76
CA PRO A 396 -3.77 12.86 -12.76
C PRO A 396 -4.19 11.39 -12.92
N LEU A 397 -5.31 11.16 -13.61
CA LEU A 397 -5.92 9.84 -13.79
C LEU A 397 -5.52 9.16 -15.10
N ASP A 398 -4.85 9.86 -16.01
CA ASP A 398 -4.42 9.31 -17.30
C ASP A 398 -2.93 8.95 -17.23
N ALA A 399 -2.43 8.20 -18.22
CA ALA A 399 -1.00 7.97 -18.41
C ALA A 399 -0.22 9.29 -18.34
N GLN A 400 0.98 9.27 -17.74
CA GLN A 400 1.81 10.47 -17.63
C GLN A 400 3.28 10.11 -17.79
N MET A 401 3.98 10.95 -18.55
CA MET A 401 5.43 10.96 -18.54
C MET A 401 5.98 11.47 -17.19
N ILE A 402 7.23 11.13 -16.94
CA ILE A 402 7.97 11.58 -15.77
C ILE A 402 8.30 13.08 -15.91
N VAL A 403 8.52 13.75 -14.79
CA VAL A 403 8.95 15.16 -14.78
C VAL A 403 10.36 15.24 -15.38
N GLY A 404 10.61 16.29 -16.17
CA GLY A 404 11.85 16.50 -16.90
C GLY A 404 11.94 15.75 -18.23
N ALA A 405 11.02 14.82 -18.52
CA ALA A 405 10.99 14.18 -19.82
C ALA A 405 10.59 15.17 -20.92
N SER A 406 11.23 15.03 -22.08
CA SER A 406 11.02 15.86 -23.26
C SER A 406 10.79 15.00 -24.51
N GLY A 407 10.33 15.63 -25.59
CA GLY A 407 10.21 14.97 -26.89
C GLY A 407 9.35 15.77 -27.87
N LYS A 408 8.90 15.14 -28.95
CA LYS A 408 7.96 15.74 -29.91
C LYS A 408 6.58 15.12 -29.77
N ALA A 409 5.55 15.96 -29.78
CA ALA A 409 4.17 15.51 -29.68
C ALA A 409 3.23 16.20 -30.64
N THR A 410 2.22 15.46 -31.07
CA THR A 410 1.06 15.96 -31.80
C THR A 410 -0.02 16.35 -30.79
N ILE A 411 -0.47 17.60 -30.84
CA ILE A 411 -1.48 18.11 -29.91
C ILE A 411 -2.80 18.34 -30.66
N THR A 412 -3.89 17.85 -30.12
CA THR A 412 -5.24 18.05 -30.69
C THR A 412 -6.22 18.43 -29.61
N SER A 413 -6.90 19.56 -29.76
CA SER A 413 -7.91 20.01 -28.80
C SER A 413 -9.09 19.05 -28.77
N LYS A 414 -9.57 18.69 -27.56
CA LYS A 414 -10.82 17.94 -27.42
C LYS A 414 -12.01 18.83 -27.79
N ALA A 415 -13.12 18.22 -28.20
CA ALA A 415 -14.36 18.94 -28.46
C ALA A 415 -14.79 19.75 -27.22
N SER A 416 -15.22 20.99 -27.43
CA SER A 416 -15.72 21.82 -26.35
C SER A 416 -16.94 21.18 -25.70
N THR A 417 -17.03 21.29 -24.37
CA THR A 417 -18.20 20.84 -23.60
C THR A 417 -19.23 21.95 -23.38
N GLY A 418 -19.02 23.11 -23.99
CA GLY A 418 -19.83 24.31 -23.84
C GLY A 418 -19.86 25.19 -25.09
N VAL A 419 -20.84 26.09 -25.12
CA VAL A 419 -20.99 27.14 -26.12
C VAL A 419 -21.00 28.50 -25.46
N THR A 420 -20.60 29.51 -26.21
CA THR A 420 -20.71 30.92 -25.84
C THR A 420 -21.75 31.58 -26.73
N ILE A 421 -22.75 32.20 -26.11
CA ILE A 421 -23.77 33.00 -26.79
C ILE A 421 -23.29 34.44 -26.76
N THR A 422 -23.03 35.02 -27.94
CA THR A 422 -22.58 36.41 -28.08
C THR A 422 -23.70 37.26 -28.67
N THR A 423 -24.11 38.28 -27.93
CA THR A 423 -25.12 39.25 -28.39
C THR A 423 -24.52 40.19 -29.46
N PRO A 424 -25.36 40.85 -30.29
CA PRO A 424 -24.89 41.86 -31.25
C PRO A 424 -24.09 43.00 -30.61
N LYS A 425 -24.31 43.28 -29.31
CA LYS A 425 -23.59 44.30 -28.54
C LYS A 425 -22.28 43.79 -27.90
N GLY A 426 -21.86 42.55 -28.19
CA GLY A 426 -20.61 41.96 -27.69
C GLY A 426 -20.70 41.30 -26.31
N ASN A 427 -21.85 41.36 -25.61
CA ASN A 427 -22.04 40.63 -24.35
C ASN A 427 -22.04 39.13 -24.59
N SER A 428 -21.42 38.36 -23.69
CA SER A 428 -21.30 36.91 -23.80
C SER A 428 -21.90 36.17 -22.61
N ILE A 429 -22.55 35.05 -22.88
CA ILE A 429 -23.11 34.13 -21.88
C ILE A 429 -22.53 32.74 -22.15
N GLU A 430 -21.86 32.15 -21.16
CA GLU A 430 -21.27 30.83 -21.30
C GLU A 430 -22.21 29.72 -20.81
N VAL A 431 -22.39 28.70 -21.64
CA VAL A 431 -23.27 27.56 -21.40
C VAL A 431 -22.45 26.28 -21.46
N ASN A 432 -22.58 25.43 -20.45
CA ASN A 432 -21.93 24.13 -20.31
C ASN A 432 -22.95 22.97 -20.46
N LYS A 433 -22.45 21.73 -20.42
CA LYS A 433 -23.25 20.48 -20.40
C LYS A 433 -24.12 20.29 -21.64
N LEU A 434 -23.56 20.54 -22.82
CA LEU A 434 -24.25 20.37 -24.11
C LEU A 434 -24.67 18.93 -24.42
N LYS A 435 -24.06 17.94 -23.75
CA LYS A 435 -24.27 16.50 -24.01
C LYS A 435 -25.59 15.93 -23.49
N SER A 436 -26.52 16.77 -23.01
CA SER A 436 -27.85 16.33 -22.59
C SER A 436 -28.93 17.05 -23.39
N GLY A 437 -29.56 16.34 -24.34
CA GLY A 437 -30.75 16.82 -25.04
C GLY A 437 -30.60 16.93 -26.56
N ALA A 438 -31.47 17.74 -27.18
CA ALA A 438 -31.69 17.80 -28.62
C ALA A 438 -30.52 18.39 -29.45
N PHE A 439 -29.44 18.82 -28.80
CA PHE A 439 -28.28 19.45 -29.43
C PHE A 439 -26.96 18.71 -29.14
N ALA A 440 -27.04 17.48 -28.65
CA ALA A 440 -25.86 16.69 -28.26
C ALA A 440 -24.93 16.35 -29.44
N ASP A 441 -25.50 16.16 -30.64
CA ASP A 441 -24.77 15.76 -31.86
C ASP A 441 -24.38 16.96 -32.75
N VAL A 442 -24.66 18.19 -32.32
CA VAL A 442 -24.32 19.39 -33.10
C VAL A 442 -22.84 19.73 -32.94
N ASP A 443 -22.11 19.77 -34.06
CA ASP A 443 -20.72 20.22 -34.10
C ASP A 443 -20.65 21.76 -34.15
N TRP A 444 -20.72 22.37 -32.96
CA TRP A 444 -20.64 23.82 -32.76
C TRP A 444 -19.31 24.46 -33.21
N SER A 445 -18.29 23.66 -33.57
CA SER A 445 -17.01 24.17 -34.08
C SER A 445 -17.03 24.52 -35.57
N LYS A 446 -18.04 24.04 -36.31
CA LYS A 446 -18.15 24.21 -37.77
C LYS A 446 -19.27 25.17 -38.20
N GLN A 447 -20.10 25.63 -37.26
CA GLN A 447 -21.28 26.43 -37.57
C GLN A 447 -21.39 27.65 -36.65
N ASN A 448 -21.56 28.83 -37.24
CA ASN A 448 -22.06 30.01 -36.53
C ASN A 448 -23.58 29.95 -36.52
N TYR A 449 -24.16 29.53 -35.40
CA TYR A 449 -25.61 29.38 -35.28
C TYR A 449 -26.22 30.67 -34.71
N GLN A 450 -27.21 31.24 -35.39
CA GLN A 450 -27.95 32.41 -34.91
C GLN A 450 -29.29 31.95 -34.33
N ALA A 451 -29.53 32.26 -33.06
CA ALA A 451 -30.79 31.89 -32.41
C ALA A 451 -31.21 32.87 -31.34
N THR A 452 -32.52 32.83 -31.04
CA THR A 452 -33.07 33.39 -29.81
C THR A 452 -32.98 32.32 -28.73
N VAL A 453 -32.23 32.64 -27.67
CA VAL A 453 -32.05 31.78 -26.49
C VAL A 453 -32.91 32.32 -25.37
N THR A 454 -33.73 31.45 -24.78
CA THR A 454 -34.53 31.75 -23.58
C THR A 454 -33.82 31.21 -22.35
N ILE A 455 -33.76 31.99 -21.28
CA ILE A 455 -33.18 31.60 -19.99
C ILE A 455 -34.31 31.13 -19.07
N SER A 456 -34.18 29.90 -18.55
CA SER A 456 -35.04 29.36 -17.51
C SER A 456 -34.22 29.16 -16.25
N VAL A 457 -34.80 29.42 -15.10
CA VAL A 457 -34.23 29.15 -13.78
C VAL A 457 -34.84 27.86 -13.25
N GLN A 458 -33.98 26.94 -12.83
CA GLN A 458 -34.38 25.74 -12.13
C GLN A 458 -33.93 25.83 -10.67
N PRO A 459 -34.86 25.64 -9.71
CA PRO A 459 -34.49 25.63 -8.30
C PRO A 459 -33.53 24.47 -8.03
N SER A 460 -32.49 24.75 -7.24
CA SER A 460 -31.54 23.71 -6.86
C SER A 460 -32.22 22.63 -6.01
N ARG A 461 -31.91 21.36 -6.29
CA ARG A 461 -32.37 20.22 -5.45
C ARG A 461 -31.76 20.22 -4.04
N ASN A 462 -30.68 20.99 -3.84
CA ASN A 462 -30.10 21.21 -2.52
C ASN A 462 -30.32 22.69 -2.13
N PRO A 463 -31.06 22.97 -1.03
CA PRO A 463 -31.32 24.33 -0.56
C PRO A 463 -30.08 25.18 -0.28
N GLN A 464 -28.92 24.54 -0.05
CA GLN A 464 -27.64 25.21 0.20
C GLN A 464 -26.90 25.61 -1.10
N LYS A 465 -27.42 25.23 -2.28
CA LYS A 465 -26.82 25.58 -3.57
C LYS A 465 -27.71 26.58 -4.31
N PRO A 466 -27.12 27.55 -5.04
CA PRO A 466 -27.87 28.54 -5.79
C PRO A 466 -28.68 27.88 -6.92
N ASP A 467 -29.73 28.56 -7.34
CA ASP A 467 -30.54 28.18 -8.49
C ASP A 467 -29.69 28.07 -9.77
N ILE A 468 -30.15 27.24 -10.70
CA ILE A 468 -29.41 26.91 -11.91
C ILE A 468 -30.07 27.58 -13.10
N GLY A 469 -29.33 28.42 -13.81
CA GLY A 469 -29.74 28.95 -15.12
C GLY A 469 -29.61 27.90 -16.21
N VAL A 470 -30.64 27.77 -17.04
CA VAL A 470 -30.73 26.84 -18.17
C VAL A 470 -31.00 27.63 -19.46
N ALA A 471 -30.18 27.43 -20.47
CA ALA A 471 -30.36 28.02 -21.80
C ALA A 471 -31.25 27.10 -22.66
N MET A 472 -32.25 27.69 -23.32
CA MET A 472 -33.24 26.99 -24.14
C MET A 472 -33.28 27.60 -25.56
N ILE A 473 -33.38 26.76 -26.59
CA ILE A 473 -33.64 27.18 -27.98
C ILE A 473 -34.90 26.47 -28.44
N LYS A 474 -35.94 27.23 -28.83
CA LYS A 474 -37.25 26.67 -29.24
C LYS A 474 -37.76 25.60 -28.25
N ASP A 475 -37.76 25.94 -26.96
CA ASP A 475 -38.18 25.09 -25.84
C ASP A 475 -37.38 23.78 -25.64
N LYS A 476 -36.23 23.64 -26.32
CA LYS A 476 -35.30 22.53 -26.13
C LYS A 476 -34.07 23.00 -25.35
N LYS A 477 -33.65 22.23 -24.34
CA LYS A 477 -32.47 22.51 -23.51
C LYS A 477 -31.20 22.51 -24.36
N LEU A 478 -30.52 23.65 -24.40
CA LEU A 478 -29.17 23.78 -24.95
C LEU A 478 -28.13 23.33 -23.92
N GLY A 479 -28.29 23.75 -22.67
CA GLY A 479 -27.34 23.45 -21.59
C GLY A 479 -27.59 24.28 -20.34
N GLU A 480 -26.69 24.18 -19.37
CA GLU A 480 -26.73 24.96 -18.12
C GLU A 480 -25.74 26.11 -18.19
N LEU A 481 -26.13 27.30 -17.74
CA LEU A 481 -25.25 28.46 -17.67
C LEU A 481 -24.12 28.19 -16.68
N LYS A 482 -22.92 28.69 -16.98
CA LYS A 482 -21.85 28.73 -15.95
C LYS A 482 -22.29 29.60 -14.78
N PRO A 483 -21.93 29.24 -13.53
CA PRO A 483 -22.30 30.02 -12.35
C PRO A 483 -21.97 31.51 -12.49
N GLU A 484 -20.74 31.83 -12.91
CA GLU A 484 -20.28 33.22 -13.13
C GLU A 484 -21.10 33.96 -14.20
N SER A 485 -21.49 33.29 -15.29
CA SER A 485 -22.35 33.89 -16.32
C SER A 485 -23.77 34.10 -15.81
N PHE A 486 -24.30 33.16 -15.02
CA PHE A 486 -25.63 33.27 -14.44
C PHE A 486 -25.72 34.37 -13.38
N GLU A 487 -24.72 34.47 -12.51
CA GLU A 487 -24.62 35.53 -11.49
C GLU A 487 -24.53 36.92 -12.15
N LYS A 488 -23.64 37.09 -13.14
CA LYS A 488 -23.51 38.35 -13.88
C LYS A 488 -24.80 38.72 -14.60
N LEU A 489 -25.42 37.78 -15.30
CA LEU A 489 -26.69 38.01 -16.00
C LEU A 489 -27.79 38.41 -15.02
N THR A 490 -27.91 37.68 -13.90
CA THR A 490 -28.93 37.95 -12.87
C THR A 490 -28.73 39.32 -12.24
N ALA A 491 -27.49 39.71 -11.92
CA ALA A 491 -27.17 41.03 -11.38
C ALA A 491 -27.55 42.16 -12.35
N VAL A 492 -27.21 42.01 -13.64
CA VAL A 492 -27.54 42.99 -14.68
C VAL A 492 -29.05 43.11 -14.88
N LEU A 493 -29.77 41.99 -14.98
CA LEU A 493 -31.23 42.00 -15.17
C LEU A 493 -31.97 42.56 -13.95
N LYS A 494 -31.53 42.21 -12.74
CA LYS A 494 -32.08 42.74 -11.49
C LYS A 494 -31.89 44.26 -11.40
N ALA A 495 -30.74 44.79 -11.80
CA ALA A 495 -30.50 46.24 -11.84
C ALA A 495 -31.45 46.99 -12.79
N HIS A 496 -32.06 46.30 -13.76
CA HIS A 496 -33.01 46.85 -14.71
C HIS A 496 -34.47 46.42 -14.42
N ASN A 497 -34.74 45.79 -13.27
CA ASN A 497 -36.06 45.23 -12.92
C ASN A 497 -36.62 44.23 -13.94
N ILE A 498 -35.76 43.47 -14.61
CA ILE A 498 -36.13 42.44 -15.58
C ILE A 498 -36.02 41.06 -14.89
N PRO A 499 -37.07 40.20 -14.94
CA PRO A 499 -36.96 38.84 -14.42
C PRO A 499 -36.01 38.00 -15.27
N VAL A 500 -35.15 37.22 -14.62
CA VAL A 500 -34.24 36.29 -15.32
C VAL A 500 -34.99 35.08 -15.89
N GLN A 501 -36.09 34.67 -15.25
CA GLN A 501 -36.97 33.62 -15.75
C GLN A 501 -37.69 34.09 -17.02
N GLY A 502 -37.50 33.35 -18.11
CA GLY A 502 -38.10 33.67 -19.41
C GLY A 502 -37.38 34.77 -20.18
N TYR A 503 -36.24 35.29 -19.69
CA TYR A 503 -35.46 36.29 -20.41
C TYR A 503 -34.97 35.74 -21.75
N THR A 504 -35.17 36.50 -22.83
CA THR A 504 -34.75 36.07 -24.17
C THR A 504 -33.61 36.94 -24.69
N VAL A 505 -32.65 36.31 -25.35
CA VAL A 505 -31.50 36.98 -25.96
C VAL A 505 -31.26 36.42 -27.35
N LYS A 506 -31.13 37.31 -28.33
CA LYS A 506 -30.70 36.94 -29.69
C LYS A 506 -29.18 37.04 -29.76
N GLY A 507 -28.52 35.98 -30.22
CA GLY A 507 -27.07 35.98 -30.34
C GLY A 507 -26.52 34.88 -31.24
N SER A 508 -25.25 35.06 -31.61
CA SER A 508 -24.46 34.03 -32.28
C SER A 508 -23.96 33.04 -31.24
N ILE A 509 -24.21 31.75 -31.47
CA ILE A 509 -23.76 30.65 -30.64
C ILE A 509 -22.54 30.03 -31.30
N THR A 510 -21.44 29.98 -30.55
CA THR A 510 -20.15 29.43 -31.00
C THR A 510 -19.60 28.48 -29.96
N ALA A 511 -18.80 27.49 -30.36
CA ALA A 511 -18.13 26.61 -29.41
C ALA A 511 -17.23 27.42 -28.45
N SER A 512 -17.34 27.17 -27.15
CA SER A 512 -16.40 27.73 -26.18
C SER A 512 -14.98 27.16 -26.39
N SER A 513 -13.97 27.81 -25.81
CA SER A 513 -12.60 27.31 -25.90
C SER A 513 -12.48 25.90 -25.29
N PRO A 514 -11.78 24.97 -25.97
CA PRO A 514 -11.53 23.62 -25.47
C PRO A 514 -10.90 23.64 -24.08
N SER A 515 -11.43 22.83 -23.17
CA SER A 515 -10.92 22.75 -21.80
C SER A 515 -9.79 21.74 -21.60
N ALA A 516 -9.57 20.90 -22.62
CA ALA A 516 -8.57 19.85 -22.63
C ALA A 516 -8.03 19.61 -24.05
N ALA A 517 -6.84 19.04 -24.14
CA ALA A 517 -6.22 18.56 -25.37
C ALA A 517 -5.75 17.10 -25.20
N LYS A 518 -5.82 16.33 -26.29
CA LYS A 518 -5.14 15.05 -26.43
C LYS A 518 -3.73 15.31 -26.93
N VAL A 519 -2.77 14.60 -26.36
CA VAL A 519 -1.35 14.68 -26.73
C VAL A 519 -0.91 13.28 -27.11
N VAL A 520 -0.29 13.16 -28.28
CA VAL A 520 0.27 11.92 -28.81
C VAL A 520 1.75 12.14 -29.09
N ILE A 521 2.60 11.45 -28.34
CA ILE A 521 4.05 11.59 -28.41
C ILE A 521 4.62 10.66 -29.47
N ASP A 522 5.62 11.17 -30.18
CA ASP A 522 6.50 10.34 -30.98
C ASP A 522 7.53 9.66 -30.06
N ALA A 523 7.29 8.37 -29.77
CA ALA A 523 8.10 7.57 -28.86
C ALA A 523 9.60 7.57 -29.21
N SER A 524 9.94 7.71 -30.50
CA SER A 524 11.34 7.72 -30.96
C SER A 524 12.10 8.99 -30.58
N THR A 525 11.40 10.01 -30.10
CA THR A 525 11.96 11.33 -29.75
C THR A 525 11.96 11.59 -28.24
N VAL A 526 11.54 10.61 -27.44
CA VAL A 526 11.46 10.76 -25.99
C VAL A 526 12.85 10.75 -25.39
N GLU A 527 13.14 11.78 -24.60
CA GLU A 527 14.35 11.87 -23.79
C GLU A 527 13.96 11.93 -22.31
N TYR A 528 14.66 11.15 -21.48
CA TYR A 528 14.47 11.12 -20.03
C TYR A 528 15.59 11.92 -19.33
N PRO A 529 15.35 12.47 -18.12
CA PRO A 529 16.37 13.19 -17.37
C PRO A 529 17.59 12.32 -17.06
N GLU A 530 18.78 12.92 -17.07
CA GLU A 530 20.05 12.22 -16.82
C GLU A 530 20.09 11.46 -15.49
N SER A 531 19.39 11.94 -14.47
CA SER A 531 19.30 11.27 -13.16
C SER A 531 18.73 9.86 -13.24
N TRP A 532 17.96 9.52 -14.29
CA TRP A 532 17.47 8.16 -14.53
C TRP A 532 18.45 7.27 -15.29
N ASN A 533 19.39 7.86 -16.04
CA ASN A 533 20.38 7.10 -16.81
C ASN A 533 21.51 6.55 -15.91
N GLN A 534 21.80 7.20 -14.78
CA GLN A 534 22.81 6.74 -13.82
C GLN A 534 22.35 5.51 -13.02
N THR A 535 21.07 5.45 -12.64
CA THR A 535 20.49 4.36 -11.84
C THR A 535 20.52 3.00 -12.56
N GLN A 536 20.37 2.97 -13.89
CA GLN A 536 20.41 1.72 -14.66
C GLN A 536 21.78 1.02 -14.69
N GLN A 537 22.88 1.73 -14.48
CA GLN A 537 24.22 1.14 -14.49
C GLN A 537 24.66 0.64 -13.11
N SER A 538 24.24 1.28 -12.02
CA SER A 538 24.60 0.89 -10.66
C SER A 538 23.72 -0.24 -10.09
N GLU A 539 22.40 -0.23 -10.34
CA GLU A 539 21.45 -1.21 -9.77
C GLU A 539 21.73 -2.66 -10.23
N SER A 540 22.27 -2.88 -11.43
CA SER A 540 22.35 -4.24 -11.99
C SER A 540 23.38 -5.16 -11.32
N SER A 541 24.40 -4.62 -10.65
CA SER A 541 25.53 -5.39 -10.11
C SER A 541 25.41 -5.66 -8.60
N GLU A 542 25.06 -4.63 -7.82
CA GLU A 542 24.88 -4.76 -6.36
C GLU A 542 23.63 -5.58 -6.01
N ASP A 543 22.50 -5.37 -6.70
CA ASP A 543 21.27 -6.15 -6.45
C ASP A 543 21.45 -7.62 -6.81
N ARG A 544 22.22 -7.92 -7.87
CA ARG A 544 22.55 -9.30 -8.23
C ARG A 544 23.42 -9.97 -7.16
N PHE A 545 24.38 -9.23 -6.62
CA PHE A 545 25.23 -9.73 -5.54
C PHE A 545 24.44 -10.00 -4.26
N LEU A 546 23.59 -9.07 -3.85
CA LEU A 546 22.75 -9.22 -2.66
C LEU A 546 21.74 -10.37 -2.82
N LEU A 547 21.12 -10.49 -4.00
CA LEU A 547 20.21 -11.58 -4.33
C LEU A 547 20.93 -12.94 -4.33
N ALA A 548 22.13 -13.02 -4.92
CA ALA A 548 22.94 -14.24 -4.92
C ALA A 548 23.31 -14.66 -3.48
N GLN A 549 23.70 -13.69 -2.63
CA GLN A 549 23.94 -13.95 -1.21
C GLN A 549 22.68 -14.44 -0.49
N GLN A 550 21.52 -13.83 -0.72
CA GLN A 550 20.27 -14.21 -0.07
C GLN A 550 19.82 -15.61 -0.47
N ILE A 551 19.90 -15.95 -1.76
CA ILE A 551 19.60 -17.29 -2.26
C ILE A 551 20.53 -18.30 -1.59
N GLN A 552 21.83 -18.02 -1.57
CA GLN A 552 22.83 -18.89 -0.95
C GLN A 552 22.63 -19.04 0.56
N ALA A 553 22.25 -17.96 1.26
CA ALA A 553 21.94 -17.99 2.69
C ALA A 553 20.72 -18.88 2.97
N ASN A 554 19.65 -18.77 2.19
CA ASN A 554 18.45 -19.60 2.34
C ASN A 554 18.78 -21.08 2.15
N ARG A 555 19.53 -21.43 1.08
CA ARG A 555 19.98 -22.81 0.82
C ARG A 555 20.84 -23.35 1.95
N THR A 556 21.73 -22.52 2.48
CA THR A 556 22.59 -22.85 3.63
C THR A 556 21.74 -23.19 4.86
N LEU A 557 20.71 -22.40 5.15
CA LEU A 557 19.84 -22.62 6.31
C LEU A 557 18.97 -23.87 6.19
N GLU A 558 18.63 -24.30 4.97
CA GLU A 558 17.92 -25.56 4.75
C GLU A 558 18.84 -26.79 4.92
N VAL A 559 20.09 -26.68 4.48
CA VAL A 559 21.04 -27.81 4.47
C VAL A 559 21.78 -27.95 5.82
N ALA A 560 22.07 -26.84 6.51
CA ALA A 560 22.87 -26.82 7.72
C ALA A 560 22.37 -27.77 8.84
N PRO A 561 21.05 -27.84 9.17
CA PRO A 561 20.57 -28.75 10.20
C PRO A 561 20.78 -30.22 9.85
N ILE A 562 20.65 -30.57 8.57
CA ILE A 562 20.82 -31.94 8.06
C ILE A 562 22.29 -32.35 8.19
N ILE A 563 23.20 -31.45 7.81
CA ILE A 563 24.65 -31.68 7.92
C ILE A 563 25.08 -31.76 9.38
N HIS A 564 24.55 -30.88 10.24
CA HIS A 564 24.86 -30.90 11.67
C HIS A 564 24.37 -32.20 12.33
N ALA A 565 23.17 -32.65 11.98
CA ALA A 565 22.63 -33.94 12.38
C ALA A 565 23.46 -35.11 11.85
N PHE A 566 23.98 -35.04 10.62
CA PHE A 566 24.87 -36.05 10.09
C PHE A 566 26.18 -36.12 10.89
N LEU A 567 26.83 -34.99 11.15
CA LEU A 567 28.08 -34.92 11.92
C LEU A 567 27.93 -35.53 13.32
N SER A 568 26.78 -35.32 13.98
CA SER A 568 26.53 -35.90 15.30
C SER A 568 26.38 -37.43 15.29
N THR A 569 26.16 -38.05 14.12
CA THR A 569 26.16 -39.52 13.97
C THR A 569 27.55 -40.11 13.72
N GLN A 570 28.57 -39.29 13.41
CA GLN A 570 29.86 -39.77 12.93
C GLN A 570 30.98 -39.73 14.00
N ASP A 571 30.70 -39.23 15.20
CA ASP A 571 31.68 -39.00 16.29
C ASP A 571 32.98 -38.30 15.83
N LYS A 572 32.89 -37.49 14.76
CA LYS A 572 34.01 -36.80 14.12
C LYS A 572 33.66 -35.35 13.84
N THR A 573 34.65 -34.47 14.02
CA THR A 573 34.54 -33.05 13.68
C THR A 573 34.75 -32.78 12.19
N THR A 574 35.32 -33.73 11.44
CA THR A 574 35.52 -33.63 10.00
C THR A 574 35.22 -34.97 9.35
N VAL A 575 34.41 -34.95 8.29
CA VAL A 575 34.00 -36.14 7.53
C VAL A 575 34.19 -35.87 6.04
N GLU A 576 35.03 -36.67 5.40
CA GLU A 576 35.26 -36.66 3.97
C GLU A 576 34.31 -37.66 3.28
N GLY A 577 33.43 -37.17 2.41
CA GLY A 577 32.71 -37.97 1.42
C GLY A 577 33.52 -38.09 0.12
N LYS A 578 33.02 -38.77 -0.90
CA LYS A 578 33.58 -38.82 -2.28
C LYS A 578 33.36 -37.52 -3.04
N LEU A 579 32.27 -36.77 -2.81
CA LEU A 579 31.99 -35.50 -3.49
C LEU A 579 32.25 -34.28 -2.62
N ASN A 580 31.93 -34.35 -1.33
CA ASN A 580 32.05 -33.21 -0.43
C ASN A 580 32.72 -33.58 0.89
N THR A 581 33.45 -32.63 1.45
CA THR A 581 34.01 -32.69 2.79
C THR A 581 33.27 -31.72 3.68
N VAL A 582 32.89 -32.16 4.87
CA VAL A 582 32.27 -31.32 5.89
C VAL A 582 33.16 -31.25 7.12
N SER A 583 33.27 -30.06 7.71
CA SER A 583 33.93 -29.86 9.00
C SER A 583 33.09 -28.99 9.93
N TRP A 584 33.09 -29.36 11.22
CA TRP A 584 32.63 -28.57 12.34
C TRP A 584 33.82 -28.07 13.15
N ASN A 585 33.91 -26.75 13.32
CA ASN A 585 34.87 -26.12 14.21
C ASN A 585 34.18 -25.76 15.54
N PRO A 586 34.46 -26.47 16.64
CA PRO A 586 33.82 -26.23 17.93
C PRO A 586 34.23 -24.90 18.58
N GLN A 587 35.37 -24.31 18.20
CA GLN A 587 35.83 -23.02 18.77
C GLN A 587 35.08 -21.83 18.18
N THR A 588 34.88 -21.84 16.85
CA THR A 588 34.15 -20.78 16.14
C THR A 588 32.66 -21.07 16.02
N GLN A 589 32.25 -22.28 16.41
CA GLN A 589 30.91 -22.83 16.19
C GLN A 589 30.49 -22.78 14.73
N GLU A 590 31.42 -23.10 13.82
CA GLU A 590 31.19 -22.98 12.37
C GLU A 590 31.17 -24.35 11.70
N ILE A 591 30.12 -24.62 10.91
CA ILE A 591 30.06 -25.75 9.99
C ILE A 591 30.44 -25.22 8.61
N THR A 592 31.37 -25.89 7.96
CA THR A 592 31.77 -25.59 6.57
C THR A 592 31.69 -26.84 5.71
N LEU A 593 31.18 -26.68 4.50
CA LEU A 593 31.10 -27.71 3.47
C LEU A 593 31.94 -27.29 2.27
N TRP A 594 32.74 -28.20 1.74
CA TRP A 594 33.52 -28.02 0.52
C TRP A 594 33.20 -29.11 -0.49
N THR A 595 33.34 -28.81 -1.78
CA THR A 595 33.54 -29.86 -2.78
C THR A 595 34.99 -30.31 -2.75
N ASN A 596 35.21 -31.61 -2.82
CA ASN A 596 36.54 -32.19 -2.79
C ASN A 596 37.40 -31.62 -3.92
N GLY A 597 38.59 -31.10 -3.57
CA GLY A 597 39.49 -30.43 -4.50
C GLY A 597 39.22 -28.93 -4.74
N SER A 598 38.17 -28.37 -4.13
CA SER A 598 37.93 -26.91 -4.13
C SER A 598 38.55 -26.25 -2.90
N SER A 599 39.18 -25.08 -3.10
CA SER A 599 39.60 -24.20 -2.00
C SER A 599 38.44 -23.34 -1.45
N ASN A 600 37.36 -23.21 -2.23
CA ASN A 600 36.23 -22.36 -1.87
C ASN A 600 35.11 -23.20 -1.25
N PRO A 601 34.54 -22.76 -0.12
CA PRO A 601 33.48 -23.48 0.56
C PRO A 601 32.15 -23.33 -0.20
N LYS A 602 31.40 -24.43 -0.29
CA LYS A 602 30.02 -24.44 -0.79
C LYS A 602 29.03 -23.85 0.19
N MET A 603 29.31 -24.00 1.49
CA MET A 603 28.43 -23.59 2.57
C MET A 603 29.27 -23.20 3.77
N ARG A 604 28.91 -22.11 4.42
CA ARG A 604 29.44 -21.71 5.73
C ARG A 604 28.28 -21.26 6.60
N VAL A 605 28.23 -21.78 7.81
CA VAL A 605 27.16 -21.46 8.77
C VAL A 605 27.71 -21.48 10.17
N LYS A 606 27.32 -20.49 10.96
CA LYS A 606 27.60 -20.44 12.39
C LYS A 606 26.40 -20.98 13.15
N TYR A 607 26.64 -21.85 14.14
CA TYR A 607 25.60 -22.41 15.00
C TYR A 607 25.78 -21.93 16.44
N SER A 608 24.94 -21.00 16.88
CA SER A 608 24.98 -20.43 18.24
C SER A 608 23.58 -20.39 18.83
N ASP A 609 23.46 -20.74 20.11
CA ASP A 609 22.19 -20.67 20.88
C ASP A 609 21.00 -21.43 20.25
N GLY A 610 21.27 -22.52 19.51
CA GLY A 610 20.24 -23.32 18.86
C GLY A 610 19.82 -22.80 17.48
N GLU A 611 20.42 -21.71 17.00
CA GLU A 611 20.11 -21.08 15.72
C GLU A 611 21.27 -21.17 14.73
N TYR A 612 20.94 -21.18 13.44
CA TYR A 612 21.89 -21.20 12.33
C TYR A 612 21.95 -19.81 11.69
N GLN A 613 23.17 -19.28 11.54
CA GLN A 613 23.44 -18.03 10.83
C GLN A 613 24.32 -18.31 9.62
N ALA A 614 23.80 -18.15 8.41
CA ALA A 614 24.57 -18.32 7.19
C ALA A 614 25.68 -17.26 7.10
N LEU A 615 26.88 -17.67 6.65
CA LEU A 615 28.02 -16.80 6.45
C LEU A 615 28.32 -16.65 4.94
N PRO A 616 28.87 -15.50 4.49
CA PRO A 616 29.28 -15.33 3.10
C PRO A 616 30.32 -16.36 2.66
N ILE A 617 30.16 -16.88 1.44
CA ILE A 617 31.07 -17.85 0.82
C ILE A 617 31.94 -17.26 -0.31
N GLY A 618 31.66 -16.02 -0.73
CA GLY A 618 32.36 -15.32 -1.81
C GLY A 618 32.06 -13.82 -1.78
N ASN A 619 32.89 -13.04 -2.47
CA ASN A 619 32.82 -11.57 -2.54
C ASN A 619 32.30 -11.05 -3.89
N THR A 620 32.04 -11.95 -4.85
CA THR A 620 31.47 -11.63 -6.17
C THR A 620 30.31 -12.57 -6.51
N VAL A 621 29.46 -12.19 -7.47
CA VAL A 621 28.34 -13.03 -7.93
C VAL A 621 28.88 -14.32 -8.53
N GLU A 622 29.93 -14.22 -9.34
CA GLU A 622 30.56 -15.34 -10.03
C GLU A 622 31.13 -16.37 -9.05
N GLU A 623 31.75 -15.91 -7.96
CA GLU A 623 32.24 -16.80 -6.90
C GLU A 623 31.10 -17.54 -6.18
N ILE A 624 29.99 -16.84 -5.88
CA ILE A 624 28.83 -17.42 -5.20
C ILE A 624 28.12 -18.43 -6.11
N GLU A 625 27.91 -18.10 -7.38
CA GLU A 625 27.23 -18.98 -8.34
C GLU A 625 28.08 -20.20 -8.73
N ALA A 626 29.40 -20.04 -8.85
CA ALA A 626 30.28 -21.14 -9.21
C ALA A 626 30.51 -22.14 -8.06
N ASN A 627 30.55 -21.65 -6.82
CA ASN A 627 30.93 -22.48 -5.67
C ASN A 627 29.78 -22.79 -4.72
N GLY A 628 28.70 -22.01 -4.72
CA GLY A 628 27.60 -22.15 -3.76
C GLY A 628 26.81 -23.45 -3.87
N LEU A 629 25.83 -23.58 -2.97
CA LEU A 629 24.90 -24.70 -3.00
C LEU A 629 23.98 -24.51 -4.20
N SER A 630 23.92 -25.51 -5.07
CA SER A 630 22.93 -25.56 -6.15
C SER A 630 21.59 -26.04 -5.63
N GLU A 631 20.53 -25.83 -6.41
CA GLU A 631 19.20 -26.39 -6.08
C GLU A 631 19.22 -27.93 -6.01
N ALA A 632 20.03 -28.56 -6.86
CA ALA A 632 20.19 -30.01 -6.87
C ALA A 632 20.87 -30.51 -5.58
N ASP A 633 21.83 -29.76 -5.05
CA ASP A 633 22.47 -30.09 -3.76
C ASP A 633 21.43 -30.05 -2.63
N VAL A 634 20.61 -29.00 -2.55
CA VAL A 634 19.56 -28.86 -1.53
C VAL A 634 18.56 -30.02 -1.58
N GLN A 635 18.07 -30.35 -2.78
CA GLN A 635 17.15 -31.48 -2.98
C GLN A 635 17.79 -32.80 -2.56
N HIS A 636 19.07 -33.01 -2.88
CA HIS A 636 19.80 -34.20 -2.46
C HIS A 636 19.87 -34.31 -0.93
N PHE A 637 20.25 -33.23 -0.22
CA PHE A 637 20.30 -33.23 1.24
C PHE A 637 18.92 -33.46 1.87
N GLN A 638 17.86 -32.86 1.32
CA GLN A 638 16.50 -33.10 1.79
C GLN A 638 16.04 -34.55 1.60
N GLN A 639 16.44 -35.21 0.51
CA GLN A 639 16.12 -36.62 0.26
C GLN A 639 16.76 -37.57 1.28
N ILE A 640 17.98 -37.29 1.72
CA ILE A 640 18.71 -38.14 2.69
C ILE A 640 18.40 -37.80 4.16
N ALA A 641 17.82 -36.62 4.42
CA ALA A 641 17.52 -36.14 5.77
C ALA A 641 16.69 -37.13 6.63
N PRO A 642 15.61 -37.77 6.12
CA PRO A 642 14.83 -38.73 6.91
C PRO A 642 15.68 -39.91 7.42
N SER A 643 16.63 -40.38 6.62
CA SER A 643 17.51 -41.49 6.98
C SER A 643 18.51 -41.10 8.08
N ILE A 644 19.03 -39.87 8.02
CA ILE A 644 19.92 -39.32 9.05
C ILE A 644 19.17 -39.17 10.37
N TYR A 645 17.98 -38.56 10.36
CA TYR A 645 17.17 -38.37 11.57
C TYR A 645 16.65 -39.70 12.16
N ALA A 646 16.37 -40.70 11.32
CA ALA A 646 16.01 -42.05 11.78
C ALA A 646 17.17 -42.73 12.54
N ARG A 647 18.43 -42.50 12.13
CA ARG A 647 19.63 -43.02 12.82
C ARG A 647 19.81 -42.36 14.20
N ILE A 648 19.55 -41.06 14.30
CA ILE A 648 19.64 -40.32 15.58
C ILE A 648 18.55 -40.78 16.57
N THR A 649 17.35 -41.13 16.07
CA THR A 649 16.21 -41.53 16.90
C THR A 649 16.14 -43.04 17.19
N GLY A 650 17.14 -43.82 16.76
CA GLY A 650 17.26 -45.25 17.08
C GLY A 650 16.25 -46.18 16.38
N SER A 651 15.55 -45.71 15.34
CA SER A 651 14.53 -46.50 14.62
C SER A 651 15.14 -47.22 13.42
N GLN A 652 15.50 -48.50 13.57
CA GLN A 652 15.90 -49.35 12.43
C GLN A 652 14.68 -49.85 11.63
N SER A 653 14.56 -49.41 10.37
CA SER A 653 14.37 -50.23 9.15
C SER A 653 13.72 -49.42 8.02
N VAL A 654 14.53 -48.71 7.25
CA VAL A 654 14.20 -48.38 5.85
C VAL A 654 15.26 -49.05 4.99
N LYS A 655 14.86 -50.08 4.24
CA LYS A 655 15.71 -50.64 3.17
C LYS A 655 15.88 -49.56 2.11
N ILE A 656 17.09 -49.04 1.97
CA ILE A 656 17.48 -48.15 0.89
C ILE A 656 18.36 -48.96 -0.06
N ASP A 657 18.12 -48.75 -1.35
CA ASP A 657 18.87 -49.36 -2.44
C ASP A 657 20.38 -49.02 -2.30
N ASN A 658 21.23 -50.05 -2.24
CA ASN A 658 22.68 -49.96 -1.98
C ASN A 658 23.49 -49.16 -3.04
N LYS A 659 22.79 -48.49 -3.98
CA LYS A 659 23.39 -47.55 -4.93
C LYS A 659 23.60 -46.15 -4.37
N ILE A 660 22.87 -45.74 -3.32
CA ILE A 660 22.91 -44.36 -2.80
C ILE A 660 23.99 -44.16 -1.72
N GLU A 661 24.36 -45.20 -0.97
CA GLU A 661 25.49 -45.11 -0.01
C GLU A 661 26.86 -44.91 -0.68
N ASN A 662 26.91 -45.08 -2.01
CA ASN A 662 28.13 -44.95 -2.79
C ASN A 662 28.31 -43.59 -3.49
N SER A 663 27.52 -42.57 -3.16
CA SER A 663 27.64 -41.23 -3.77
C SER A 663 27.92 -40.08 -2.80
N TYR A 664 28.11 -40.35 -1.50
CA TYR A 664 28.76 -39.38 -0.61
C TYR A 664 30.05 -38.94 -1.19
#